data_AF-A0A496ZS05-F1
#
_entry.id   AF-A0A496ZS05-F1
#
_cell.length_a   1.000
_cell.length_b   1.000
_cell.length_c   1.000
_cell.angle_alpha   90.00
_cell.angle_beta   90.00
_cell.angle_gamma   90.00
#
_symmetry.space_group_name_H-M   'P 1'
#
loop_
_entity.id
_entity.type
_entity.pdbx_description
1 polymer ?
#
loop_
_entity_poly.entity_id
_entity_poly.type
_entity_poly.pdbx_seq_one_letter_code
_entity_poly.pdbx_strand_id
1 'polypeptide(L)'
;DDSAGNNDGNINPNETIAFGIELNNYGTSTANGVSAVLSCESDDINISNNSADYGTINSGGSTYANDDFTFTVDGDVYGGQEIIFSLEIEDDNSNVWNDNLILIVSAPNMLINNYEIQGNGIIDPGNIRNLTITLENIGQTTANSVSGVLSCADSRIEIIDDYANYGNINIGQSVENSADQFTISADLSLITGMQILMLLTISDIAGYDEVQTFLLSIGEVSVENPLGPDEYGYYCYDDSDVGYLETPEYDWIDISSTGTNLNFNDNGNTGQTTTINLPIEFLFYGETYDQLSICSNGWVAPGETDNTSFMNWNIPGPSGPSPIIAVFWDDLKTGDVYYKYDASLDALIVQWDNMINEYNNDPETFQVILYDVDSNPTYLGDSVIKMQYQEVNNVDVGSYTGFFVDHGLYATVGIENPDGTIGLGYTCNNQYPTAAKILEDEMAIVFTGEHLTHQGAQLLFGGITINDDDNSGTADVGETIDLDVVLNNVGTLAAFDIHTHISSTDEYITIIQDESDYNRILAGSSGINLSDFSIDIAEECPDGHPAMITMNIETDLQSFEINFNLLINSPVIDYSGLIINDGDNQYLDPAETTDLILNFFNSGGDELENATISISENDEYIVLNTFEYYTGNCPSEYNFSALFNISATATAPVGHIAEFSYTISGDNYSNETGVFQLVISQETQLLVEDFSDYNSLGWTQEQTGGNDDPWEISNTSEAGGTSPEIKLEPSNSCETVHLISPAINTSGANELYISFIYLLYNYSSDITLQLMTRSNFGNWHIVENLPINNLAYPVPVSIDTIIDNEDVGSDEFQFAFCYLRGSWTPMHNWNIDNILLISDQLSSYGFLSGTVELLNGTGELSDVQIASSSHTGTPNETGEYLLPLPVGTHTVEFSLVGYETISTTIEIVTGETVTFDATLNYLEPLENLALTVSGNNFNLNWDAPNTDVLNYKIFRSYNAGDFIEIQTTEDTEYSEVNSPSGNYKYYVIAVYDEGSSAPSEIVENNLLDSDNALIPLHTSLHNNYPNPFNPTTTINYSLKENSKVSLNIYNIKGQLVKKLIDEEVNDGFHTVVWNGKDESGRQVSSGVYFYRMKACGRYISTKKMIMLK
;
A
#
# COMPACT_ATOMS: atom_id res chain seq x y z
N ASP A 1 50.85 -13.03 54.74
CA ASP A 1 49.74 -13.51 55.56
C ASP A 1 48.56 -12.64 55.20
N ASP A 2 47.49 -13.20 54.65
CA ASP A 2 46.26 -12.47 54.40
C ASP A 2 45.59 -12.19 55.75
N SER A 3 45.92 -11.02 56.29
CA SER A 3 45.45 -10.51 57.58
C SER A 3 43.91 -10.47 57.70
N ALA A 4 43.21 -10.48 56.55
CA ALA A 4 41.79 -10.78 56.44
C ALA A 4 41.51 -11.47 55.08
N GLY A 5 41.45 -12.81 55.08
CA GLY A 5 41.20 -13.67 53.92
C GLY A 5 41.12 -15.16 54.28
N ASN A 6 41.46 -16.04 53.34
CA ASN A 6 41.37 -17.50 53.45
C ASN A 6 42.58 -18.24 54.11
N ASN A 7 43.66 -17.55 54.45
CA ASN A 7 44.92 -18.05 55.05
C ASN A 7 45.70 -19.06 54.20
N ASP A 8 45.59 -19.00 52.88
CA ASP A 8 46.26 -19.94 51.96
C ASP A 8 47.64 -19.46 51.45
N GLY A 9 47.98 -18.18 51.70
CA GLY A 9 49.24 -17.57 51.31
C GLY A 9 49.34 -17.14 49.84
N ASN A 10 48.25 -17.24 49.08
CA ASN A 10 48.08 -16.62 47.78
C ASN A 10 47.44 -15.24 47.93
N ILE A 11 47.33 -14.52 46.81
CA ILE A 11 46.69 -13.21 46.76
C ILE A 11 45.40 -13.39 45.99
N ASN A 12 44.25 -13.31 46.68
CA ASN A 12 42.94 -13.45 46.05
C ASN A 12 42.19 -12.10 46.05
N PRO A 13 41.20 -11.93 45.14
CA PRO A 13 40.27 -10.80 45.16
C PRO A 13 39.54 -10.69 46.51
N ASN A 14 39.19 -9.46 46.90
CA ASN A 14 38.55 -9.13 48.18
C ASN A 14 39.36 -9.45 49.47
N GLU A 15 40.63 -9.83 49.37
CA GLU A 15 41.47 -10.10 50.53
C GLU A 15 42.33 -8.91 50.94
N THR A 16 42.62 -8.81 52.24
CA THR A 16 43.62 -7.86 52.77
C THR A 16 44.92 -8.59 53.06
N ILE A 17 45.93 -8.29 52.25
CA ILE A 17 47.24 -8.90 52.29
C ILE A 17 48.15 -8.09 53.20
N ALA A 18 48.77 -8.76 54.19
CA ALA A 18 49.88 -8.23 54.96
C ALA A 18 51.14 -9.02 54.61
N PHE A 19 52.19 -8.34 54.15
CA PHE A 19 53.42 -9.03 53.79
C PHE A 19 54.67 -8.24 54.14
N GLY A 20 55.64 -8.94 54.73
CA GLY A 20 56.94 -8.41 55.12
C GLY A 20 57.97 -8.64 54.01
N ILE A 21 58.67 -7.59 53.62
CA ILE A 21 59.77 -7.65 52.64
C ILE A 21 61.09 -7.69 53.41
N GLU A 22 62.00 -8.62 53.08
CA GLU A 22 63.36 -8.64 53.62
C GLU A 22 64.30 -7.80 52.75
N LEU A 23 65.01 -6.84 53.34
CA LEU A 23 66.02 -6.07 52.65
C LEU A 23 67.43 -6.62 52.94
N ASN A 24 68.22 -6.79 51.88
CA ASN A 24 69.60 -7.25 51.94
C ASN A 24 70.56 -6.11 51.60
N ASN A 25 71.45 -5.74 52.53
CA ASN A 25 72.47 -4.73 52.27
C ASN A 25 73.72 -5.37 51.63
N TYR A 26 73.80 -5.34 50.30
CA TYR A 26 74.98 -5.78 49.54
C TYR A 26 76.11 -4.74 49.47
N GLY A 27 75.90 -3.55 50.03
CA GLY A 27 76.90 -2.49 50.10
C GLY A 27 78.05 -2.84 51.03
N THR A 28 79.16 -2.10 50.88
CA THR A 28 80.38 -2.28 51.71
C THR A 28 80.31 -1.52 53.04
N SER A 29 79.21 -0.81 53.32
CA SER A 29 78.97 0.01 54.51
C SER A 29 77.64 -0.30 55.16
N THR A 30 77.55 -0.12 56.48
CA THR A 30 76.29 -0.19 57.22
C THR A 30 75.36 0.94 56.79
N ALA A 31 74.12 0.60 56.41
CA ALA A 31 73.04 1.56 56.16
C ALA A 31 72.26 1.77 57.46
N ASN A 32 72.02 3.02 57.85
CA ASN A 32 71.32 3.38 59.09
C ASN A 32 70.03 4.12 58.75
N GLY A 33 69.00 3.93 59.57
CA GLY A 33 67.69 4.56 59.36
C GLY A 33 67.06 4.17 58.03
N VAL A 34 67.21 2.91 57.62
CA VAL A 34 66.66 2.40 56.37
C VAL A 34 65.15 2.34 56.51
N SER A 35 64.45 2.99 55.59
CA SER A 35 63.00 2.93 55.45
C SER A 35 62.63 2.63 54.00
N ALA A 36 61.44 2.11 53.78
CA ALA A 36 60.93 1.88 52.44
C ALA A 36 59.48 2.30 52.29
N VAL A 37 59.12 2.76 51.09
CA VAL A 37 57.78 3.15 50.68
C VAL A 37 57.34 2.29 49.50
N LEU A 38 56.14 1.72 49.60
CA LEU A 38 55.51 0.89 48.58
C LEU A 38 54.49 1.73 47.80
N SER A 39 54.47 1.60 46.48
CA SER A 39 53.45 2.22 45.62
C SER A 39 53.01 1.25 44.53
N CYS A 40 51.76 1.39 44.05
CA CYS A 40 51.22 0.67 42.91
C CYS A 40 50.47 1.67 42.02
N GLU A 41 50.55 1.49 40.70
CA GLU A 41 49.83 2.34 39.73
C GLU A 41 48.44 1.79 39.37
N SER A 42 48.11 0.54 39.72
CA SER A 42 46.79 -0.05 39.49
C SER A 42 45.78 0.51 40.49
N ASP A 43 44.63 0.93 39.96
CA ASP A 43 43.48 1.41 40.76
C ASP A 43 42.77 0.27 41.50
N ASP A 44 43.04 -0.99 41.13
CA ASP A 44 42.47 -2.21 41.72
C ASP A 44 43.10 -2.57 43.08
N ILE A 45 44.08 -1.79 43.53
CA ILE A 45 44.87 -2.05 44.74
C ILE A 45 44.78 -0.88 45.70
N ASN A 46 44.21 -1.13 46.87
CA ASN A 46 44.10 -0.15 47.93
C ASN A 46 45.16 -0.39 49.02
N ILE A 47 46.25 0.37 48.98
CA ILE A 47 47.34 0.25 49.96
C ILE A 47 46.94 0.96 51.26
N SER A 48 46.75 0.19 52.33
CA SER A 48 46.37 0.69 53.65
C SER A 48 47.57 1.00 54.55
N ASN A 49 48.71 0.34 54.34
CA ASN A 49 50.00 0.73 54.92
C ASN A 49 51.09 0.63 53.85
N ASN A 50 51.63 1.79 53.46
CA ASN A 50 52.58 1.91 52.37
C ASN A 50 54.02 2.17 52.83
N SER A 51 54.31 2.14 54.13
CA SER A 51 55.65 2.47 54.65
C SER A 51 56.12 1.48 55.70
N ALA A 52 57.42 1.18 55.70
CA ALA A 52 58.03 0.26 56.64
C ALA A 52 59.44 0.71 57.06
N ASP A 53 59.76 0.56 58.35
CA ASP A 53 61.07 0.91 58.93
C ASP A 53 61.91 -0.36 59.20
N TYR A 54 63.14 -0.36 58.69
CA TYR A 54 64.12 -1.44 58.78
C TYR A 54 65.29 -1.12 59.72
N GLY A 55 65.40 0.11 60.21
CA GLY A 55 66.45 0.53 61.14
C GLY A 55 67.86 0.43 60.54
N THR A 56 68.77 -0.29 61.20
CA THR A 56 70.17 -0.40 60.76
C THR A 56 70.44 -1.75 60.11
N ILE A 57 70.87 -1.75 58.85
CA ILE A 57 71.28 -2.95 58.12
C ILE A 57 72.80 -2.93 57.92
N ASN A 58 73.51 -3.81 58.62
CA ASN A 58 74.97 -3.96 58.48
C ASN A 58 75.36 -4.40 57.07
N SER A 59 76.56 -4.04 56.61
CA SER A 59 77.13 -4.54 55.35
C SER A 59 77.10 -6.07 55.29
N GLY A 60 76.53 -6.62 54.23
CA GLY A 60 76.32 -8.06 54.02
C GLY A 60 75.24 -8.69 54.90
N GLY A 61 74.51 -7.89 55.68
CA GLY A 61 73.38 -8.33 56.51
C GLY A 61 72.04 -8.17 55.82
N SER A 62 71.02 -8.79 56.40
CA SER A 62 69.62 -8.70 55.97
C SER A 62 68.72 -8.42 57.16
N THR A 63 67.57 -7.80 56.91
CA THR A 63 66.55 -7.59 57.95
C THR A 63 65.16 -7.46 57.35
N TYR A 64 64.15 -7.86 58.13
CA TYR A 64 62.74 -7.55 57.85
C TYR A 64 62.38 -6.24 58.53
N ALA A 65 61.39 -5.54 58.00
CA ALA A 65 60.84 -4.36 58.65
C ALA A 65 60.21 -4.69 60.01
N ASN A 66 60.04 -3.67 60.84
CA ASN A 66 59.32 -3.78 62.11
C ASN A 66 57.80 -3.87 61.93
N ASP A 67 57.28 -3.42 60.79
CA ASP A 67 55.87 -3.39 60.41
C ASP A 67 55.70 -3.92 58.97
N ASP A 68 54.57 -4.56 58.68
CA ASP A 68 54.27 -5.13 57.36
C ASP A 68 53.61 -4.09 56.44
N PHE A 69 53.85 -4.21 55.13
CA PHE A 69 53.03 -3.52 54.14
C PHE A 69 51.66 -4.18 54.05
N THR A 70 50.61 -3.37 53.96
CA THR A 70 49.23 -3.88 53.88
C THR A 70 48.46 -3.26 52.72
N PHE A 71 47.76 -4.09 51.95
CA PHE A 71 46.90 -3.65 50.85
C PHE A 71 45.69 -4.58 50.71
N THR A 72 44.65 -4.08 50.06
CA THR A 72 43.45 -4.85 49.69
C THR A 72 43.36 -4.95 48.17
N VAL A 73 43.00 -6.12 47.67
CA VAL A 73 42.74 -6.38 46.24
C VAL A 73 41.25 -6.20 45.97
N ASP A 74 40.89 -5.46 44.92
CA ASP A 74 39.48 -5.32 44.51
C ASP A 74 38.88 -6.67 44.08
N GLY A 75 37.56 -6.78 44.11
CA GLY A 75 36.81 -8.01 43.89
C GLY A 75 36.73 -8.46 42.43
N ASP A 76 36.95 -7.55 41.49
CA ASP A 76 36.87 -7.74 40.03
C ASP A 76 38.22 -8.09 39.38
N VAL A 77 39.29 -8.22 40.17
CA VAL A 77 40.62 -8.59 39.68
C VAL A 77 40.65 -10.06 39.27
N TYR A 78 40.98 -10.33 38.00
CA TYR A 78 40.96 -11.69 37.45
C TYR A 78 42.25 -12.47 37.73
N GLY A 79 42.12 -13.81 37.71
CA GLY A 79 43.23 -14.73 37.91
C GLY A 79 44.34 -14.55 36.88
N GLY A 80 45.57 -14.40 37.36
CA GLY A 80 46.78 -14.31 36.53
C GLY A 80 47.23 -12.90 36.25
N GLN A 81 46.48 -11.89 36.69
CA GLN A 81 46.90 -10.50 36.63
C GLN A 81 48.16 -10.30 37.48
N GLU A 82 49.18 -9.70 36.86
CA GLU A 82 50.40 -9.29 37.53
C GLU A 82 50.20 -7.91 38.16
N ILE A 83 50.21 -7.85 39.49
CA ILE A 83 50.24 -6.61 40.24
C ILE A 83 51.69 -6.20 40.43
N ILE A 84 52.06 -5.06 39.85
CA ILE A 84 53.41 -4.52 39.94
C ILE A 84 53.44 -3.44 41.02
N PHE A 85 54.21 -3.69 42.06
CA PHE A 85 54.53 -2.70 43.08
C PHE A 85 55.95 -2.15 42.89
N SER A 86 56.09 -0.85 43.06
CA SER A 86 57.39 -0.20 43.18
C SER A 86 57.74 0.01 44.65
N LEU A 87 58.96 -0.37 45.02
CA LEU A 87 59.51 -0.21 46.36
C LEU A 87 60.68 0.78 46.30
N GLU A 88 60.49 1.95 46.90
CA GLU A 88 61.55 2.95 47.08
C GLU A 88 62.13 2.80 48.49
N ILE A 89 63.45 2.66 48.60
CA ILE A 89 64.19 2.45 49.85
C ILE A 89 65.12 3.65 50.06
N GLU A 90 65.08 4.28 51.23
CA GLU A 90 65.95 5.41 51.60
C GLU A 90 66.67 5.15 52.94
N ASP A 91 67.93 5.59 53.07
CA ASP A 91 68.67 5.63 54.34
C ASP A 91 68.82 7.06 54.90
N ASP A 92 69.30 7.20 56.13
CA ASP A 92 69.54 8.51 56.79
C ASP A 92 70.50 9.45 56.02
N ASN A 93 71.25 8.93 55.04
CA ASN A 93 72.16 9.71 54.21
C ASN A 93 71.54 10.12 52.87
N SER A 94 70.23 9.91 52.69
CA SER A 94 69.49 10.13 51.45
C SER A 94 70.03 9.34 50.24
N ASN A 95 70.60 8.16 50.49
CA ASN A 95 70.80 7.19 49.42
C ASN A 95 69.46 6.52 49.11
N VAL A 96 69.08 6.48 47.83
CA VAL A 96 67.81 5.91 47.38
C VAL A 96 68.08 4.70 46.49
N TRP A 97 67.34 3.62 46.70
CA TRP A 97 67.30 2.42 45.87
C TRP A 97 65.87 2.10 45.48
N ASN A 98 65.66 1.61 44.26
CA ASN A 98 64.35 1.22 43.78
C ASN A 98 64.37 -0.25 43.40
N ASP A 99 63.30 -0.97 43.72
CA ASP A 99 63.06 -2.34 43.30
C ASP A 99 61.59 -2.51 42.89
N ASN A 100 61.30 -3.54 42.12
CA ASN A 100 59.94 -3.88 41.72
C ASN A 100 59.57 -5.26 42.23
N LEU A 101 58.36 -5.36 42.77
CA LEU A 101 57.75 -6.61 43.19
C LEU A 101 56.59 -6.92 42.25
N ILE A 102 56.58 -8.13 41.70
CA ILE A 102 55.46 -8.63 40.90
C ILE A 102 54.76 -9.70 41.69
N LEU A 103 53.48 -9.49 41.95
CA LEU A 103 52.61 -10.42 42.65
C LEU A 103 51.52 -10.87 41.68
N ILE A 104 51.22 -12.18 41.65
CA ILE A 104 50.22 -12.73 40.73
C ILE A 104 48.95 -13.04 41.51
N VAL A 105 47.82 -12.51 41.05
CA VAL A 105 46.51 -12.82 41.65
C VAL A 105 46.13 -14.25 41.33
N SER A 106 45.79 -15.00 42.37
CA SER A 106 45.28 -16.36 42.26
C SER A 106 43.76 -16.31 42.35
N ALA A 107 43.09 -16.37 41.21
CA ALA A 107 41.63 -16.37 41.16
C ALA A 107 41.16 -17.20 39.94
N PRO A 108 39.85 -17.43 39.80
CA PRO A 108 39.30 -17.83 38.52
C PRO A 108 39.54 -16.75 37.45
N ASN A 109 39.48 -17.15 36.18
CA ASN A 109 39.47 -16.24 35.03
C ASN A 109 38.63 -16.91 33.94
N MET A 110 37.48 -16.34 33.61
CA MET A 110 36.47 -16.98 32.77
C MET A 110 36.43 -16.35 31.39
N LEU A 111 36.70 -17.16 30.37
CA LEU A 111 36.52 -16.75 28.99
C LEU A 111 35.32 -17.43 28.37
N ILE A 112 34.60 -16.68 27.53
CA ILE A 112 33.62 -17.27 26.61
C ILE A 112 34.42 -18.00 25.53
N ASN A 113 34.33 -19.33 25.51
CA ASN A 113 35.00 -20.16 24.50
C ASN A 113 34.15 -20.28 23.22
N ASN A 114 32.83 -20.44 23.38
CA ASN A 114 31.86 -20.44 22.27
C ASN A 114 30.44 -20.15 22.79
N TYR A 115 29.53 -19.79 21.90
CA TYR A 115 28.09 -19.85 22.14
C TYR A 115 27.39 -20.66 21.04
N GLU A 116 26.25 -21.25 21.36
CA GLU A 116 25.41 -21.99 20.42
C GLU A 116 23.94 -21.62 20.63
N ILE A 117 23.24 -21.39 19.52
CA ILE A 117 21.80 -21.15 19.51
C ILE A 117 21.09 -22.45 19.15
N GLN A 118 20.10 -22.85 19.94
CA GLN A 118 19.37 -24.09 19.71
C GLN A 118 18.65 -24.06 18.35
N GLY A 119 18.93 -25.05 17.49
CA GLY A 119 18.31 -25.16 16.17
C GLY A 119 19.33 -25.13 15.04
N ASN A 120 19.19 -24.17 14.13
CA ASN A 120 20.08 -23.91 12.98
C ASN A 120 21.37 -23.13 13.35
N GLY A 121 21.57 -22.78 14.63
CA GLY A 121 22.78 -22.08 15.09
C GLY A 121 22.75 -20.56 14.91
N ILE A 122 21.61 -20.01 14.49
CA ILE A 122 21.35 -18.57 14.32
C ILE A 122 20.02 -18.21 15.01
N ILE A 123 19.82 -16.93 15.31
CA ILE A 123 18.52 -16.40 15.74
C ILE A 123 17.99 -15.49 14.65
N ASP A 124 16.91 -15.89 14.00
CA ASP A 124 16.26 -15.06 12.98
C ASP A 124 15.35 -14.01 13.65
N PRO A 125 15.09 -12.87 13.00
CA PRO A 125 14.12 -11.89 13.48
C PRO A 125 12.75 -12.51 13.80
N GLY A 126 12.10 -12.05 14.87
CA GLY A 126 10.81 -12.56 15.35
C GLY A 126 10.85 -13.90 16.07
N ASN A 127 12.01 -14.56 16.18
CA ASN A 127 12.13 -15.86 16.80
C ASN A 127 12.59 -15.79 18.26
N ILE A 128 12.04 -16.70 19.07
CA ILE A 128 12.53 -17.04 20.40
C ILE A 128 13.45 -18.26 20.29
N ARG A 129 14.63 -18.19 20.91
CA ARG A 129 15.61 -19.29 20.91
C ARG A 129 16.30 -19.41 22.26
N ASN A 130 16.73 -20.64 22.56
CA ASN A 130 17.61 -20.90 23.69
C ASN A 130 19.07 -20.71 23.27
N LEU A 131 19.83 -20.05 24.14
CA LEU A 131 21.24 -19.74 23.96
C LEU A 131 22.05 -20.50 25.02
N THR A 132 23.01 -21.28 24.54
CA THR A 132 24.01 -21.96 25.37
C THR A 132 25.34 -21.25 25.21
N ILE A 133 26.03 -20.96 26.31
CA ILE A 133 27.36 -20.36 26.33
C ILE A 133 28.30 -21.33 27.02
N THR A 134 29.48 -21.54 26.44
CA THR A 134 30.55 -22.37 27.02
C THR A 134 31.60 -21.47 27.66
N LEU A 135 31.79 -21.62 28.98
CA LEU A 135 32.82 -20.91 29.74
C LEU A 135 34.05 -21.79 29.92
N GLU A 136 35.25 -21.23 29.76
CA GLU A 136 36.52 -21.87 30.10
C GLU A 136 37.21 -21.12 31.24
N ASN A 137 37.62 -21.85 32.28
CA ASN A 137 38.41 -21.28 33.37
C ASN A 137 39.91 -21.36 33.05
N ILE A 138 40.50 -20.25 32.62
CA ILE A 138 41.94 -20.12 32.35
C ILE A 138 42.75 -19.59 33.55
N GLY A 139 42.09 -19.39 34.69
CA GLY A 139 42.69 -18.86 35.91
C GLY A 139 43.55 -19.87 36.68
N GLN A 140 43.93 -19.53 37.91
CA GLN A 140 44.82 -20.34 38.76
C GLN A 140 44.05 -21.12 39.83
N THR A 141 42.75 -20.87 40.00
CA THR A 141 41.92 -21.55 41.00
C THR A 141 40.61 -22.08 40.41
N THR A 142 40.04 -23.13 41.00
CA THR A 142 38.70 -23.65 40.67
C THR A 142 37.62 -22.64 41.10
N ALA A 143 36.69 -22.32 40.20
CA ALA A 143 35.50 -21.55 40.54
C ALA A 143 34.36 -22.49 40.97
N ASN A 144 33.65 -22.13 42.04
CA ASN A 144 32.64 -22.99 42.64
C ASN A 144 31.25 -22.36 42.53
N SER A 145 30.26 -23.17 42.14
CA SER A 145 28.87 -22.72 41.95
C SER A 145 28.77 -21.46 41.08
N VAL A 146 29.44 -21.51 39.93
CA VAL A 146 29.47 -20.46 38.92
C VAL A 146 28.06 -20.26 38.36
N SER A 147 27.65 -19.00 38.28
CA SER A 147 26.42 -18.56 37.63
C SER A 147 26.70 -17.45 36.63
N GLY A 148 25.92 -17.37 35.57
CA GLY A 148 25.94 -16.30 34.58
C GLY A 148 24.62 -15.53 34.56
N VAL A 149 24.69 -14.21 34.37
CA VAL A 149 23.55 -13.34 34.08
C VAL A 149 23.76 -12.63 32.75
N LEU A 150 22.91 -12.88 31.77
CA LEU A 150 22.96 -12.32 30.42
C LEU A 150 22.26 -10.95 30.39
N SER A 151 22.83 -10.01 29.65
CA SER A 151 22.24 -8.69 29.43
C SER A 151 22.56 -8.16 28.01
N CYS A 152 21.67 -7.33 27.49
CA CYS A 152 21.83 -6.66 26.19
C CYS A 152 21.39 -5.20 26.35
N ALA A 153 22.08 -4.29 25.66
CA ALA A 153 21.71 -2.88 25.62
C ALA A 153 20.73 -2.56 24.47
N ASP A 154 20.72 -3.38 23.42
CA ASP A 154 19.78 -3.24 22.30
C ASP A 154 18.40 -3.76 22.73
N SER A 155 17.40 -2.87 22.71
CA SER A 155 16.04 -3.19 23.13
C SER A 155 15.31 -4.15 22.20
N ARG A 156 15.81 -4.37 20.98
CA ARG A 156 15.27 -5.34 20.01
C ARG A 156 15.66 -6.79 20.34
N ILE A 157 16.56 -7.00 21.32
CA ILE A 157 16.83 -8.31 21.90
C ILE A 157 16.22 -8.34 23.31
N GLU A 158 15.13 -9.09 23.46
CA GLU A 158 14.57 -9.38 24.78
C GLU A 158 15.27 -10.60 25.38
N ILE A 159 15.71 -10.48 26.64
CA ILE A 159 16.24 -11.60 27.41
C ILE A 159 15.12 -12.12 28.30
N ILE A 160 14.52 -13.22 27.87
CA ILE A 160 13.38 -13.88 28.53
C ILE A 160 13.87 -14.65 29.77
N ASP A 161 14.99 -15.36 29.64
CA ASP A 161 15.71 -15.99 30.75
C ASP A 161 17.15 -15.50 30.74
N ASP A 162 17.47 -14.69 31.74
CA ASP A 162 18.75 -14.04 31.90
C ASP A 162 19.73 -14.85 32.76
N TYR A 163 19.32 -15.97 33.36
CA TYR A 163 20.14 -16.67 34.35
C TYR A 163 20.56 -18.07 33.89
N ALA A 164 21.81 -18.43 34.17
CA ALA A 164 22.31 -19.79 33.96
C ALA A 164 23.23 -20.25 35.09
N ASN A 165 23.14 -21.54 35.45
CA ASN A 165 24.04 -22.19 36.40
C ASN A 165 25.02 -23.14 35.70
N TYR A 166 26.31 -22.94 35.97
CA TYR A 166 27.42 -23.72 35.43
C TYR A 166 28.01 -24.72 36.42
N GLY A 167 27.66 -24.62 37.71
CA GLY A 167 28.22 -25.49 38.75
C GLY A 167 29.71 -25.21 39.02
N ASN A 168 30.54 -26.25 39.15
CA ASN A 168 31.97 -26.05 39.45
C ASN A 168 32.81 -26.17 38.16
N ILE A 169 33.68 -25.19 37.93
CA ILE A 169 34.58 -25.16 36.77
C ILE A 169 36.04 -25.22 37.25
N ASN A 170 36.68 -26.38 37.07
CA ASN A 170 38.08 -26.56 37.45
C ASN A 170 39.03 -25.81 36.51
N ILE A 171 40.28 -25.65 36.96
CA ILE A 171 41.34 -25.01 36.17
C ILE A 171 41.53 -25.75 34.84
N GLY A 172 41.48 -24.99 33.73
CA GLY A 172 41.59 -25.49 32.36
C GLY A 172 40.39 -26.32 31.88
N GLN A 173 39.27 -26.28 32.61
CA GLN A 173 38.03 -26.95 32.21
C GLN A 173 37.12 -25.96 31.48
N SER A 174 36.46 -26.45 30.42
CA SER A 174 35.33 -25.78 29.79
C SER A 174 34.01 -26.43 30.21
N VAL A 175 32.99 -25.62 30.50
CA VAL A 175 31.64 -26.07 30.90
C VAL A 175 30.58 -25.26 30.15
N GLU A 176 29.62 -25.98 29.58
CA GLU A 176 28.42 -25.44 28.94
C GLU A 176 27.25 -25.40 29.94
N ASN A 177 26.35 -24.43 29.79
CA ASN A 177 25.11 -24.35 30.58
C ASN A 177 23.95 -25.14 29.98
N SER A 178 24.18 -26.27 29.31
CA SER A 178 23.12 -27.05 28.65
C SER A 178 22.01 -27.55 29.59
N ALA A 179 22.24 -27.55 30.91
CA ALA A 179 21.22 -27.90 31.90
C ALA A 179 20.34 -26.72 32.35
N ASP A 180 20.75 -25.48 32.04
CA ASP A 180 20.15 -24.21 32.48
C ASP A 180 20.47 -23.12 31.43
N GLN A 181 19.77 -23.18 30.30
CA GLN A 181 20.03 -22.35 29.12
C GLN A 181 19.44 -20.95 29.28
N PHE A 182 20.06 -19.95 28.66
CA PHE A 182 19.42 -18.64 28.51
C PHE A 182 18.32 -18.71 27.44
N THR A 183 17.33 -17.84 27.51
CA THR A 183 16.31 -17.70 26.48
C THR A 183 16.27 -16.25 26.02
N ILE A 184 16.38 -16.04 24.71
CA ILE A 184 16.35 -14.72 24.08
C ILE A 184 15.27 -14.68 22.99
N SER A 185 14.69 -13.51 22.79
CA SER A 185 13.80 -13.20 21.66
C SER A 185 14.46 -12.14 20.79
N ALA A 186 14.48 -12.38 19.49
CA ALA A 186 14.81 -11.36 18.50
C ALA A 186 13.52 -10.70 18.03
N ASP A 187 13.47 -9.37 18.06
CA ASP A 187 12.37 -8.61 17.48
C ASP A 187 12.31 -8.78 15.95
N LEU A 188 11.12 -8.61 15.37
CA LEU A 188 10.91 -8.67 13.91
C LEU A 188 11.61 -7.52 13.17
N SER A 189 11.83 -6.37 13.83
CA SER A 189 12.53 -5.21 13.25
C SER A 189 14.04 -5.40 13.12
N LEU A 190 14.62 -6.48 13.67
CA LEU A 190 16.03 -6.76 13.48
C LEU A 190 16.29 -7.16 12.02
N ILE A 191 17.36 -6.61 11.47
CA ILE A 191 17.78 -6.92 10.11
C ILE A 191 18.72 -8.13 10.13
N THR A 192 18.48 -9.08 9.22
CA THR A 192 19.36 -10.24 9.04
C THR A 192 20.77 -9.77 8.66
N GLY A 193 21.79 -10.28 9.34
CA GLY A 193 23.19 -9.87 9.22
C GLY A 193 23.70 -8.98 10.35
N MET A 194 22.80 -8.39 11.16
CA MET A 194 23.20 -7.56 12.30
C MET A 194 24.04 -8.34 13.32
N GLN A 195 24.99 -7.63 13.95
CA GLN A 195 25.78 -8.14 15.07
C GLN A 195 25.45 -7.36 16.35
N ILE A 196 24.78 -8.02 17.29
CA ILE A 196 24.35 -7.40 18.54
C ILE A 196 25.35 -7.69 19.65
N LEU A 197 25.81 -6.65 20.34
CA LEU A 197 26.71 -6.79 21.49
C LEU A 197 25.97 -7.32 22.71
N MET A 198 26.37 -8.50 23.18
CA MET A 198 25.84 -9.17 24.36
C MET A 198 26.84 -9.10 25.51
N LEU A 199 26.34 -8.96 26.74
CA LEU A 199 27.14 -8.91 27.96
C LEU A 199 26.74 -10.06 28.89
N LEU A 200 27.71 -10.85 29.34
CA LEU A 200 27.53 -11.92 30.31
C LEU A 200 28.27 -11.58 31.60
N THR A 201 27.53 -11.36 32.68
CA THR A 201 28.10 -11.20 34.03
C THR A 201 28.26 -12.59 34.67
N ILE A 202 29.48 -12.95 35.05
CA ILE A 202 29.84 -14.27 35.57
C ILE A 202 30.25 -14.10 37.02
N SER A 203 29.61 -14.84 37.91
CA SER A 203 29.94 -14.77 39.34
C SER A 203 30.05 -16.15 39.97
N ASP A 204 30.76 -16.25 41.11
CA ASP A 204 30.88 -17.49 41.88
C ASP A 204 30.55 -17.29 43.38
N ILE A 205 30.46 -18.40 44.13
CA ILE A 205 30.10 -18.35 45.57
C ILE A 205 31.21 -17.75 46.46
N ALA A 206 32.45 -17.70 45.97
CA ALA A 206 33.60 -17.14 46.69
C ALA A 206 33.71 -15.62 46.49
N GLY A 207 32.87 -15.03 45.64
CA GLY A 207 32.82 -13.59 45.39
C GLY A 207 33.58 -13.13 44.16
N TYR A 208 33.94 -14.06 43.26
CA TYR A 208 34.40 -13.73 41.91
C TYR A 208 33.27 -13.06 41.12
N ASP A 209 33.56 -11.98 40.40
CA ASP A 209 32.62 -11.28 39.52
C ASP A 209 33.36 -10.70 38.29
N GLU A 210 32.89 -11.03 37.08
CA GLU A 210 33.52 -10.61 35.82
C GLU A 210 32.46 -10.38 34.74
N VAL A 211 32.67 -9.42 33.84
CA VAL A 211 31.82 -9.20 32.66
C VAL A 211 32.57 -9.57 31.39
N GLN A 212 32.02 -10.51 30.64
CA GLN A 212 32.51 -10.90 29.31
C GLN A 212 31.53 -10.42 28.23
N THR A 213 32.04 -10.13 27.02
CA THR A 213 31.22 -9.65 25.90
C THR A 213 31.38 -10.52 24.66
N PHE A 214 30.33 -10.68 23.88
CA PHE A 214 30.38 -11.35 22.58
C PHE A 214 29.37 -10.73 21.59
N LEU A 215 29.54 -10.99 20.31
CA LEU A 215 28.63 -10.54 19.25
C LEU A 215 27.68 -11.68 18.86
N LEU A 216 26.39 -11.41 18.97
CA LEU A 216 25.29 -12.28 18.54
C LEU A 216 24.93 -11.94 17.09
N SER A 217 25.05 -12.90 16.18
CA SER A 217 24.63 -12.73 14.77
C SER A 217 23.13 -12.96 14.61
N ILE A 218 22.45 -12.06 13.89
CA ILE A 218 21.04 -12.17 13.54
C ILE A 218 20.91 -12.79 12.14
N GLY A 219 20.13 -13.87 12.02
CA GLY A 219 19.83 -14.55 10.75
C GLY A 219 21.06 -15.04 9.96
N GLU A 220 20.82 -15.48 8.72
CA GLU A 220 21.85 -15.85 7.73
C GLU A 220 21.74 -14.93 6.52
N VAL A 221 22.81 -14.19 6.21
CA VAL A 221 22.81 -13.21 5.12
C VAL A 221 22.72 -13.92 3.77
N SER A 222 21.73 -13.51 2.99
CA SER A 222 21.51 -13.90 1.60
C SER A 222 21.26 -12.67 0.74
N VAL A 223 21.08 -12.85 -0.56
CA VAL A 223 20.71 -11.78 -1.49
C VAL A 223 19.30 -11.23 -1.24
N GLU A 224 18.47 -11.92 -0.44
CA GLU A 224 17.13 -11.45 -0.07
C GLU A 224 17.16 -10.53 1.18
N ASN A 225 18.34 -10.01 1.54
CA ASN A 225 18.55 -9.23 2.75
C ASN A 225 19.40 -7.99 2.47
N PRO A 226 19.08 -6.84 3.11
CA PRO A 226 19.75 -5.59 2.78
C PRO A 226 21.22 -5.61 3.17
N LEU A 227 22.01 -4.87 2.39
CA LEU A 227 23.42 -4.64 2.65
C LEU A 227 23.60 -3.54 3.70
N GLY A 228 24.47 -3.79 4.69
CA GLY A 228 24.82 -2.80 5.72
C GLY A 228 24.47 -3.27 7.15
N PRO A 229 24.42 -2.35 8.12
CA PRO A 229 24.73 -0.94 7.97
C PRO A 229 26.23 -0.67 7.81
N ASP A 230 26.61 0.50 7.29
CA ASP A 230 27.97 1.02 7.49
C ASP A 230 28.19 1.53 8.94
N GLU A 231 29.41 2.00 9.27
CA GLU A 231 29.73 2.48 10.62
C GLU A 231 28.94 3.73 11.05
N TYR A 232 28.34 4.46 10.11
CA TYR A 232 27.50 5.64 10.41
C TYR A 232 26.03 5.25 10.63
N GLY A 233 25.53 4.26 9.90
CA GLY A 233 24.18 3.72 10.05
C GLY A 233 23.37 3.63 8.76
N TYR A 234 23.98 3.84 7.59
CA TYR A 234 23.28 3.64 6.31
C TYR A 234 23.15 2.16 5.97
N TYR A 235 21.97 1.77 5.51
CA TYR A 235 21.67 0.51 4.85
C TYR A 235 21.48 0.74 3.34
N CYS A 236 21.62 -0.32 2.57
CA CYS A 236 21.38 -0.38 1.14
C CYS A 236 20.42 -1.54 0.87
N TYR A 237 19.25 -1.20 0.35
CA TYR A 237 18.19 -2.12 -0.03
C TYR A 237 18.15 -2.27 -1.54
N ASP A 238 17.98 -3.47 -2.05
CA ASP A 238 17.74 -3.74 -3.46
C ASP A 238 16.42 -4.49 -3.69
N ASP A 239 16.01 -4.55 -4.95
CA ASP A 239 14.72 -5.11 -5.36
C ASP A 239 14.55 -6.63 -5.11
N SER A 240 15.58 -7.32 -4.62
CA SER A 240 15.47 -8.72 -4.17
C SER A 240 15.29 -8.89 -2.67
N ASP A 241 15.35 -7.81 -1.88
CA ASP A 241 15.14 -7.87 -0.45
C ASP A 241 13.70 -8.24 -0.07
N VAL A 242 13.52 -9.29 0.74
CA VAL A 242 12.18 -9.79 1.11
C VAL A 242 11.87 -9.48 2.56
N GLY A 243 10.71 -8.85 2.79
CA GLY A 243 10.19 -8.59 4.14
C GLY A 243 10.62 -7.27 4.76
N TYR A 244 11.16 -6.34 3.98
CA TYR A 244 11.54 -4.99 4.40
C TYR A 244 10.66 -3.96 3.68
N LEU A 245 10.21 -2.93 4.40
CA LEU A 245 9.37 -1.87 3.81
C LEU A 245 10.18 -0.99 2.84
N GLU A 246 11.47 -0.90 3.09
CA GLU A 246 12.43 -0.11 2.32
C GLU A 246 12.86 -0.80 1.01
N THR A 247 12.42 -2.04 0.77
CA THR A 247 12.66 -2.75 -0.50
C THR A 247 12.14 -1.89 -1.65
N PRO A 248 13.01 -1.43 -2.57
CA PRO A 248 12.61 -0.54 -3.62
C PRO A 248 11.91 -1.27 -4.77
N GLU A 249 10.83 -0.67 -5.27
CA GLU A 249 10.27 -1.03 -6.58
C GLU A 249 10.97 -0.24 -7.69
N TYR A 250 11.22 -0.88 -8.82
CA TYR A 250 11.65 -0.18 -10.04
C TYR A 250 10.46 0.59 -10.63
N ASP A 251 10.57 1.92 -10.63
CA ASP A 251 9.58 2.86 -11.16
C ASP A 251 10.32 4.01 -11.85
N TRP A 252 10.55 3.84 -13.15
CA TRP A 252 11.38 4.73 -13.94
C TRP A 252 10.70 6.08 -14.19
N ILE A 253 11.42 7.17 -13.90
CA ILE A 253 10.92 8.54 -14.10
C ILE A 253 11.71 9.19 -15.24
N ASP A 254 11.15 9.14 -16.45
CA ASP A 254 11.81 9.73 -17.61
C ASP A 254 11.71 11.27 -17.57
N ILE A 255 12.84 11.92 -17.32
CA ILE A 255 13.00 13.37 -17.34
C ILE A 255 13.73 13.88 -18.59
N SER A 256 14.05 13.03 -19.57
CA SER A 256 14.75 13.43 -20.81
C SER A 256 14.00 14.53 -21.59
N SER A 257 12.66 14.53 -21.53
CA SER A 257 11.80 15.51 -22.22
C SER A 257 11.38 16.71 -21.37
N THR A 258 11.50 16.63 -20.04
CA THR A 258 10.98 17.64 -19.11
C THR A 258 12.04 18.29 -18.20
N GLY A 259 13.20 17.65 -18.06
CA GLY A 259 14.32 18.09 -17.23
C GLY A 259 15.23 19.11 -17.92
N THR A 260 16.13 19.70 -17.13
CA THR A 260 17.14 20.62 -17.63
C THR A 260 18.38 19.84 -18.08
N ASN A 261 18.66 19.84 -19.38
CA ASN A 261 19.87 19.21 -19.94
C ASN A 261 21.13 20.02 -19.58
N LEU A 262 22.14 19.37 -19.00
CA LEU A 262 23.42 19.98 -18.63
C LEU A 262 24.37 20.21 -19.82
N ASN A 263 24.06 19.64 -20.99
CA ASN A 263 24.77 19.73 -22.25
C ASN A 263 26.25 19.29 -22.13
N PHE A 264 26.50 18.20 -21.41
CA PHE A 264 27.83 17.63 -21.30
C PHE A 264 28.33 17.12 -22.65
N ASN A 265 29.65 17.25 -22.86
CA ASN A 265 30.36 16.79 -24.03
C ASN A 265 31.62 16.05 -23.57
N ASP A 266 31.41 14.79 -23.20
CA ASP A 266 32.46 13.86 -22.80
C ASP A 266 32.85 12.95 -23.97
N ASN A 267 34.15 12.82 -24.21
CA ASN A 267 34.71 12.01 -25.30
C ASN A 267 35.32 10.69 -24.79
N GLY A 268 35.07 10.31 -23.54
CA GLY A 268 35.70 9.16 -22.88
C GLY A 268 37.14 9.47 -22.45
N ASN A 269 37.61 8.78 -21.41
CA ASN A 269 38.84 9.08 -20.66
C ASN A 269 38.92 10.55 -20.20
N THR A 270 37.78 11.23 -20.09
CA THR A 270 37.66 12.62 -19.63
C THR A 270 36.46 12.74 -18.69
N GLY A 271 35.95 13.95 -18.46
CA GLY A 271 34.85 14.20 -17.55
C GLY A 271 34.42 15.65 -17.59
N GLN A 272 33.14 15.90 -17.35
CA GLN A 272 32.59 17.23 -17.11
C GLN A 272 31.73 17.21 -15.86
N THR A 273 31.83 18.28 -15.06
CA THR A 273 31.08 18.43 -13.82
C THR A 273 30.43 19.79 -13.79
N THR A 274 29.22 19.87 -13.23
CA THR A 274 28.50 21.12 -13.02
C THR A 274 27.78 21.07 -11.68
N THR A 275 27.86 22.18 -10.94
CA THR A 275 27.19 22.34 -9.65
C THR A 275 25.87 23.07 -9.81
N ILE A 276 24.83 22.55 -9.17
CA ILE A 276 23.50 23.15 -9.08
C ILE A 276 23.16 23.45 -7.61
N ASN A 277 22.23 24.37 -7.37
CA ASN A 277 21.64 24.55 -6.04
C ASN A 277 20.57 23.48 -5.83
N LEU A 278 20.52 22.91 -4.62
CA LEU A 278 19.49 21.97 -4.21
C LEU A 278 18.19 22.73 -3.90
N PRO A 279 17.04 22.26 -4.43
CA PRO A 279 15.72 22.81 -4.11
C PRO A 279 15.08 22.18 -2.86
N ILE A 280 15.76 21.20 -2.27
CA ILE A 280 15.36 20.40 -1.10
C ILE A 280 16.38 20.57 0.04
N GLU A 281 15.99 20.27 1.27
CA GLU A 281 16.91 20.08 2.39
C GLU A 281 17.48 18.65 2.34
N PHE A 282 18.71 18.52 1.85
CA PHE A 282 19.38 17.23 1.72
C PHE A 282 20.40 17.03 2.84
N LEU A 283 20.16 16.04 3.70
CA LEU A 283 21.07 15.65 4.79
C LEU A 283 21.80 14.36 4.43
N PHE A 284 23.13 14.36 4.47
CA PHE A 284 23.96 13.23 4.05
C PHE A 284 25.20 13.08 4.92
N TYR A 285 25.38 11.91 5.53
CA TYR A 285 26.33 11.64 6.62
C TYR A 285 26.29 12.69 7.73
N GLY A 286 25.08 13.13 8.10
CA GLY A 286 24.84 14.08 9.19
C GLY A 286 25.19 15.54 8.89
N GLU A 287 25.54 15.85 7.64
CA GLU A 287 25.76 17.22 7.17
C GLU A 287 24.67 17.65 6.18
N THR A 288 24.20 18.90 6.28
CA THR A 288 23.20 19.47 5.37
C THR A 288 23.86 20.12 4.17
N TYR A 289 23.36 19.84 2.98
CA TYR A 289 23.86 20.39 1.72
C TYR A 289 22.81 21.23 1.01
N ASP A 290 23.23 22.36 0.45
CA ASP A 290 22.41 23.27 -0.36
C ASP A 290 22.83 23.27 -1.85
N GLN A 291 23.82 22.46 -2.20
CA GLN A 291 24.36 22.33 -3.56
C GLN A 291 24.67 20.87 -3.88
N LEU A 292 24.66 20.54 -5.18
CA LEU A 292 25.00 19.22 -5.70
C LEU A 292 25.84 19.37 -6.97
N SER A 293 26.99 18.70 -7.02
CA SER A 293 27.81 18.59 -8.22
C SER A 293 27.49 17.30 -8.96
N ILE A 294 27.19 17.40 -10.26
CA ILE A 294 26.80 16.28 -11.12
C ILE A 294 27.90 16.06 -12.17
N CYS A 295 28.38 14.83 -12.33
CA CYS A 295 29.44 14.48 -13.28
C CYS A 295 28.93 13.62 -14.45
N SER A 296 29.51 13.79 -15.64
CA SER A 296 29.26 12.92 -16.80
C SER A 296 29.62 11.46 -16.55
N ASN A 297 30.54 11.16 -15.62
CA ASN A 297 31.01 9.81 -15.29
C ASN A 297 30.17 9.09 -14.23
N GLY A 298 28.85 9.35 -14.20
CA GLY A 298 27.87 8.56 -13.44
C GLY A 298 27.91 8.70 -11.92
N TRP A 299 28.36 9.83 -11.39
CA TRP A 299 28.31 10.12 -9.96
C TRP A 299 27.81 11.54 -9.68
N VAL A 300 27.27 11.74 -8.47
CA VAL A 300 27.04 13.08 -7.89
C VAL A 300 27.81 13.24 -6.57
N ALA A 301 28.10 14.48 -6.21
CA ALA A 301 28.76 14.83 -4.96
C ALA A 301 27.98 15.96 -4.27
N PRO A 302 27.44 15.75 -3.06
CA PRO A 302 26.88 16.82 -2.25
C PRO A 302 27.91 17.94 -2.02
N GLY A 303 27.54 19.18 -2.34
CA GLY A 303 28.43 20.35 -2.36
C GLY A 303 29.06 20.66 -3.73
N GLU A 304 30.01 21.60 -3.73
CA GLU A 304 30.72 22.08 -4.92
C GLU A 304 32.05 21.31 -5.12
N THR A 305 32.27 20.76 -6.32
CA THR A 305 33.57 20.17 -6.71
C THR A 305 33.85 20.31 -8.21
N ASP A 306 35.13 20.50 -8.55
CA ASP A 306 35.65 20.49 -9.92
C ASP A 306 36.17 19.09 -10.32
N ASN A 307 35.97 18.05 -9.49
CA ASN A 307 36.41 16.70 -9.81
C ASN A 307 35.67 16.16 -11.04
N THR A 308 36.36 15.47 -11.93
CA THR A 308 35.80 14.88 -13.15
C THR A 308 36.30 13.44 -13.37
N SER A 309 36.73 12.76 -12.30
CA SER A 309 37.42 11.47 -12.42
C SER A 309 36.49 10.40 -13.00
N PHE A 310 36.93 9.77 -14.08
CA PHE A 310 36.40 8.51 -14.61
C PHE A 310 37.08 7.29 -13.97
N MET A 311 38.22 7.48 -13.30
CA MET A 311 38.93 6.39 -12.61
C MET A 311 38.22 6.07 -11.29
N ASN A 312 37.38 5.06 -11.31
CA ASN A 312 36.63 4.60 -10.16
C ASN A 312 37.47 3.81 -9.15
N TRP A 313 36.94 3.65 -7.93
CA TRP A 313 37.64 3.04 -6.80
C TRP A 313 36.65 2.43 -5.81
N ASN A 314 37.11 1.51 -4.97
CA ASN A 314 36.27 0.91 -3.92
C ASN A 314 35.77 1.95 -2.92
N ILE A 315 34.51 1.80 -2.50
CA ILE A 315 33.88 2.62 -1.44
C ILE A 315 33.86 1.84 -0.12
N PRO A 316 34.29 2.44 1.01
CA PRO A 316 34.98 3.73 1.10
C PRO A 316 36.43 3.62 0.56
N GLY A 317 36.98 4.74 0.11
CA GLY A 317 38.31 4.81 -0.45
C GLY A 317 38.83 6.25 -0.73
N PRO A 318 40.15 6.40 -0.94
CA PRO A 318 40.78 7.72 -1.01
C PRO A 318 40.70 8.41 -2.38
N SER A 319 39.83 7.96 -3.29
CA SER A 319 39.80 8.41 -4.70
C SER A 319 38.39 8.83 -5.10
N GLY A 320 38.28 9.84 -5.96
CA GLY A 320 36.99 10.48 -6.32
C GLY A 320 36.78 11.80 -5.59
N PRO A 321 35.62 12.45 -5.76
CA PRO A 321 35.13 13.46 -4.81
C PRO A 321 34.78 12.80 -3.47
N SER A 322 34.87 13.54 -2.37
CA SER A 322 34.32 13.15 -1.06
C SER A 322 33.59 14.38 -0.50
N PRO A 323 32.30 14.31 -0.16
CA PRO A 323 31.41 13.13 -0.26
C PRO A 323 31.13 12.70 -1.71
N ILE A 324 30.70 11.45 -1.90
CA ILE A 324 30.27 10.91 -3.20
C ILE A 324 29.04 10.00 -3.08
N ILE A 325 28.16 10.11 -4.07
CA ILE A 325 27.09 9.16 -4.38
C ILE A 325 27.42 8.60 -5.77
N ALA A 326 28.02 7.42 -5.81
CA ALA A 326 28.40 6.72 -7.04
C ALA A 326 27.20 5.90 -7.53
N VAL A 327 26.55 6.39 -8.60
CA VAL A 327 25.35 5.76 -9.17
C VAL A 327 25.75 4.70 -10.18
N PHE A 328 26.68 5.04 -11.08
CA PHE A 328 27.36 4.13 -11.97
C PHE A 328 28.72 4.76 -12.31
N TRP A 329 29.63 4.80 -11.34
CA TRP A 329 30.91 5.49 -11.50
C TRP A 329 31.85 4.67 -12.39
N ASP A 330 32.02 5.13 -13.63
CA ASP A 330 32.90 4.53 -14.63
C ASP A 330 33.35 5.56 -15.70
N ASP A 331 34.07 5.10 -16.73
CA ASP A 331 34.48 5.91 -17.88
C ASP A 331 33.40 5.97 -18.97
N LEU A 332 32.60 7.03 -18.96
CA LEU A 332 31.44 7.23 -19.84
C LEU A 332 31.71 8.29 -20.93
N LYS A 333 31.07 8.12 -22.10
CA LYS A 333 31.10 9.07 -23.24
C LYS A 333 29.69 9.43 -23.73
N THR A 334 29.64 10.44 -24.59
CA THR A 334 28.47 11.25 -24.98
C THR A 334 27.11 10.51 -25.01
N GLY A 335 26.35 10.65 -23.93
CA GLY A 335 24.88 10.68 -23.85
C GLY A 335 24.43 12.06 -23.35
N ASP A 336 23.21 12.18 -22.83
CA ASP A 336 22.70 13.42 -22.23
C ASP A 336 22.49 13.26 -20.71
N VAL A 337 22.75 14.32 -19.94
CA VAL A 337 22.51 14.33 -18.48
C VAL A 337 21.50 15.41 -18.14
N TYR A 338 20.42 15.02 -17.48
CA TYR A 338 19.29 15.87 -17.11
C TYR A 338 19.14 15.94 -15.59
N TYR A 339 18.60 17.05 -15.10
CA TYR A 339 18.07 17.11 -13.73
C TYR A 339 16.72 17.81 -13.68
N LYS A 340 15.89 17.44 -12.71
CA LYS A 340 14.58 18.04 -12.47
C LYS A 340 14.19 17.90 -11.00
N TYR A 341 13.63 18.95 -10.42
CA TYR A 341 12.90 18.85 -9.15
C TYR A 341 11.45 18.48 -9.44
N ASP A 342 10.97 17.42 -8.79
CA ASP A 342 9.58 17.01 -8.84
C ASP A 342 8.88 17.36 -7.52
N ALA A 343 7.93 18.30 -7.59
CA ALA A 343 7.22 18.81 -6.42
C ALA A 343 6.20 17.81 -5.85
N SER A 344 5.79 16.79 -6.62
CA SER A 344 4.86 15.76 -6.12
C SER A 344 5.55 14.71 -5.27
N LEU A 345 6.82 14.42 -5.58
CA LEU A 345 7.68 13.51 -4.83
C LEU A 345 8.53 14.23 -3.77
N ASP A 346 8.55 15.56 -3.82
CA ASP A 346 9.46 16.42 -3.06
C ASP A 346 10.92 15.95 -3.15
N ALA A 347 11.37 15.72 -4.39
CA ALA A 347 12.65 15.09 -4.67
C ALA A 347 13.37 15.71 -5.88
N LEU A 348 14.70 15.66 -5.86
CA LEU A 348 15.54 16.00 -7.00
C LEU A 348 15.94 14.73 -7.75
N ILE A 349 15.67 14.70 -9.05
CA ILE A 349 16.01 13.61 -9.96
C ILE A 349 17.17 14.03 -10.87
N VAL A 350 18.17 13.17 -11.01
CA VAL A 350 19.28 13.30 -11.98
C VAL A 350 19.33 12.04 -12.84
N GLN A 351 19.17 12.21 -14.16
CA GLN A 351 19.15 11.12 -15.14
C GLN A 351 20.35 11.23 -16.08
N TRP A 352 21.05 10.11 -16.27
CA TRP A 352 22.01 9.87 -17.34
C TRP A 352 21.32 9.04 -18.43
N ASP A 353 21.12 9.65 -19.59
CA ASP A 353 20.31 9.11 -20.69
C ASP A 353 21.21 8.68 -21.85
N ASN A 354 21.19 7.38 -22.17
CA ASN A 354 21.97 6.78 -23.27
C ASN A 354 23.46 7.20 -23.22
N MET A 355 24.04 7.21 -22.02
CA MET A 355 25.48 7.33 -21.84
C MET A 355 26.15 6.10 -22.44
N ILE A 356 27.34 6.23 -22.99
CA ILE A 356 28.00 5.08 -23.63
C ILE A 356 29.27 4.73 -22.85
N ASN A 357 29.46 3.47 -22.52
CA ASN A 357 30.70 3.01 -21.90
C ASN A 357 31.90 3.12 -22.88
N GLU A 358 33.06 3.61 -22.42
CA GLU A 358 34.27 3.78 -23.25
C GLU A 358 34.88 2.45 -23.76
N TYR A 359 34.81 1.36 -23.01
CA TYR A 359 35.47 0.10 -23.34
C TYR A 359 34.93 -0.56 -24.60
N ASN A 360 33.62 -0.84 -24.63
CA ASN A 360 32.98 -1.62 -25.71
C ASN A 360 31.83 -0.90 -26.41
N ASN A 361 31.56 0.36 -26.03
CA ASN A 361 30.52 1.20 -26.61
C ASN A 361 29.08 0.72 -26.31
N ASP A 362 28.87 -0.05 -25.25
CA ASP A 362 27.52 -0.40 -24.79
C ASP A 362 26.82 0.81 -24.12
N PRO A 363 25.49 0.94 -24.26
CA PRO A 363 24.73 2.02 -23.66
C PRO A 363 24.45 1.80 -22.16
N GLU A 364 24.25 2.89 -21.44
CA GLU A 364 23.95 2.97 -20.02
C GLU A 364 22.86 4.04 -19.82
N THR A 365 21.75 3.68 -19.20
CA THR A 365 20.67 4.61 -18.84
C THR A 365 20.26 4.38 -17.40
N PHE A 366 20.55 5.34 -16.54
CA PHE A 366 20.36 5.24 -15.09
C PHE A 366 20.07 6.60 -14.45
N GLN A 367 19.56 6.60 -13.22
CA GLN A 367 19.23 7.82 -12.50
C GLN A 367 19.45 7.70 -10.99
N VAL A 368 19.56 8.86 -10.33
CA VAL A 368 19.48 8.99 -8.88
C VAL A 368 18.37 9.98 -8.50
N ILE A 369 17.64 9.65 -7.45
CA ILE A 369 16.57 10.43 -6.85
C ILE A 369 16.96 10.72 -5.40
N LEU A 370 17.03 12.00 -5.06
CA LEU A 370 17.35 12.50 -3.72
C LEU A 370 16.09 13.08 -3.11
N TYR A 371 15.61 12.49 -2.01
CA TYR A 371 14.40 12.94 -1.34
C TYR A 371 14.69 14.03 -0.30
N ASP A 372 13.76 14.95 -0.13
CA ASP A 372 13.80 15.92 0.98
C ASP A 372 13.71 15.19 2.33
N VAL A 373 14.50 15.65 3.31
CA VAL A 373 14.58 15.03 4.64
C VAL A 373 13.26 15.15 5.44
N ASP A 374 12.51 16.24 5.26
CA ASP A 374 11.29 16.49 6.04
C ASP A 374 10.11 15.64 5.54
N SER A 375 10.06 15.36 4.23
CA SER A 375 9.02 14.52 3.63
C SER A 375 9.28 13.02 3.82
N ASN A 376 10.53 12.62 4.03
CA ASN A 376 10.96 11.23 4.18
C ASN A 376 11.91 11.04 5.39
N PRO A 377 11.43 11.20 6.63
CA PRO A 377 12.29 11.19 7.82
C PRO A 377 12.79 9.79 8.17
N THR A 378 14.08 9.70 8.51
CA THR A 378 14.74 8.44 8.96
C THR A 378 15.19 8.54 10.42
N TYR A 379 15.44 7.42 11.12
CA TYR A 379 16.00 7.42 12.49
C TYR A 379 17.42 8.00 12.52
N LEU A 380 18.16 7.81 11.43
CA LEU A 380 19.47 8.42 11.22
C LEU A 380 19.37 9.95 11.08
N GLY A 381 18.21 10.44 10.61
CA GLY A 381 17.94 11.84 10.30
C GLY A 381 18.39 12.25 8.90
N ASP A 382 19.07 11.38 8.18
CA ASP A 382 19.61 11.63 6.85
C ASP A 382 18.57 11.34 5.74
N SER A 383 18.72 12.00 4.59
CA SER A 383 17.85 11.89 3.41
C SER A 383 17.97 10.51 2.72
N VAL A 384 16.85 10.04 2.16
CA VAL A 384 16.78 8.82 1.36
C VAL A 384 17.37 9.07 -0.05
N ILE A 385 18.12 8.09 -0.55
CA ILE A 385 18.75 8.12 -1.89
C ILE A 385 18.30 6.89 -2.67
N LYS A 386 17.57 7.06 -3.77
CA LYS A 386 17.17 5.96 -4.67
C LYS A 386 17.95 6.01 -5.98
N MET A 387 18.52 4.91 -6.40
CA MET A 387 19.20 4.71 -7.68
C MET A 387 18.38 3.75 -8.53
N GLN A 388 18.27 3.99 -9.83
CA GLN A 388 17.54 3.11 -10.74
C GLN A 388 18.29 2.94 -12.05
N TYR A 389 18.17 1.75 -12.64
CA TYR A 389 18.88 1.35 -13.85
C TYR A 389 17.86 0.87 -14.89
N GLN A 390 17.68 1.63 -15.97
CA GLN A 390 16.82 1.24 -17.08
C GLN A 390 17.55 0.32 -18.07
N GLU A 391 18.82 0.63 -18.33
CA GLU A 391 19.72 -0.20 -19.15
C GLU A 391 21.10 -0.12 -18.51
N VAL A 392 21.66 -1.27 -18.10
CA VAL A 392 22.96 -1.33 -17.43
C VAL A 392 23.86 -2.42 -18.01
N ASN A 393 25.05 -2.03 -18.46
CA ASN A 393 26.04 -2.90 -19.08
C ASN A 393 27.37 -2.83 -18.31
N ASN A 394 27.42 -3.42 -17.12
CA ASN A 394 28.64 -3.47 -16.32
C ASN A 394 29.67 -4.50 -16.88
N VAL A 395 30.38 -4.13 -17.93
CA VAL A 395 31.17 -5.06 -18.79
C VAL A 395 32.65 -4.71 -18.93
N ASP A 396 33.14 -3.71 -18.19
CA ASP A 396 34.51 -3.20 -18.29
C ASP A 396 35.56 -4.20 -17.79
N VAL A 397 36.29 -4.80 -18.74
CA VAL A 397 37.39 -5.75 -18.45
C VAL A 397 38.72 -5.19 -18.98
N GLY A 398 39.15 -4.07 -18.40
CA GLY A 398 40.34 -3.32 -18.80
C GLY A 398 41.42 -3.25 -17.72
N SER A 399 42.67 -3.51 -18.11
CA SER A 399 43.85 -2.91 -17.45
C SER A 399 44.44 -1.97 -18.50
N TYR A 400 44.02 -0.70 -18.46
CA TYR A 400 44.47 0.29 -19.41
C TYR A 400 45.93 0.68 -19.11
N THR A 401 46.87 0.09 -19.86
CA THR A 401 48.30 0.39 -19.68
C THR A 401 48.64 1.79 -20.19
N GLY A 402 49.03 2.70 -19.29
CA GLY A 402 49.37 4.08 -19.63
C GLY A 402 49.31 5.07 -18.46
N PHE A 403 48.60 4.68 -17.39
CA PHE A 403 48.42 5.45 -16.17
C PHE A 403 49.15 4.82 -14.98
N PHE A 404 49.26 5.53 -13.85
CA PHE A 404 50.03 5.07 -12.67
C PHE A 404 49.32 3.95 -11.88
N VAL A 405 48.05 3.68 -12.18
CA VAL A 405 47.20 2.67 -11.55
C VAL A 405 46.40 1.98 -12.67
N ASP A 406 46.21 0.66 -12.56
CA ASP A 406 45.29 -0.07 -13.42
C ASP A 406 43.86 0.44 -13.13
N HIS A 407 43.16 0.95 -14.13
CA HIS A 407 41.76 1.38 -14.07
C HIS A 407 40.95 0.69 -15.17
N GLY A 408 39.62 0.78 -15.14
CA GLY A 408 38.73 0.17 -16.14
C GLY A 408 38.25 -1.24 -15.78
N LEU A 409 37.97 -1.48 -14.50
CA LEU A 409 37.56 -2.77 -13.98
C LEU A 409 36.14 -2.63 -13.45
N TYR A 410 35.15 -2.56 -14.34
CA TYR A 410 33.72 -2.45 -14.01
C TYR A 410 33.36 -1.18 -13.23
N ALA A 411 32.08 -0.79 -13.25
CA ALA A 411 31.59 0.38 -12.52
C ALA A 411 31.67 0.21 -10.99
N THR A 412 31.66 1.34 -10.28
CA THR A 412 31.49 1.39 -8.82
C THR A 412 30.11 1.97 -8.49
N VAL A 413 29.41 1.34 -7.54
CA VAL A 413 28.14 1.82 -6.98
C VAL A 413 28.25 1.86 -5.46
N GLY A 414 27.81 2.97 -4.84
CA GLY A 414 27.84 3.13 -3.38
C GLY A 414 27.82 4.58 -2.93
N ILE A 415 27.87 4.77 -1.61
CA ILE A 415 27.88 6.09 -0.96
C ILE A 415 29.06 6.23 0.00
N GLU A 416 29.62 7.44 0.09
CA GLU A 416 30.78 7.72 0.95
C GLU A 416 30.67 9.09 1.62
N ASN A 417 31.11 9.14 2.87
CA ASN A 417 31.11 10.33 3.69
C ASN A 417 32.16 11.39 3.26
N PRO A 418 32.11 12.61 3.83
CA PRO A 418 32.98 13.71 3.40
C PRO A 418 34.49 13.52 3.60
N ASP A 419 34.92 12.65 4.51
CA ASP A 419 36.35 12.39 4.79
C ASP A 419 36.89 11.11 4.11
N GLY A 420 36.03 10.38 3.40
CA GLY A 420 36.38 9.16 2.68
C GLY A 420 36.74 7.97 3.57
N THR A 421 36.33 7.98 4.84
CA THR A 421 36.65 6.91 5.81
C THR A 421 35.48 5.99 6.12
N ILE A 422 34.24 6.43 5.90
CA ILE A 422 33.02 5.66 6.11
C ILE A 422 32.22 5.67 4.81
N GLY A 423 31.73 4.51 4.39
CA GLY A 423 30.95 4.38 3.17
C GLY A 423 30.35 2.99 3.04
N LEU A 424 29.31 2.88 2.22
CA LEU A 424 28.64 1.63 1.89
C LEU A 424 28.77 1.37 0.38
N GLY A 425 29.68 0.48 0.03
CA GLY A 425 29.92 0.06 -1.36
C GLY A 425 29.04 -1.13 -1.75
N TYR A 426 28.23 -0.96 -2.80
CA TYR A 426 27.36 -2.00 -3.35
C TYR A 426 28.11 -2.91 -4.32
N THR A 427 28.93 -2.33 -5.20
CA THR A 427 29.84 -3.09 -6.07
C THR A 427 31.04 -2.26 -6.46
N CYS A 428 32.18 -2.93 -6.64
CA CYS A 428 33.40 -2.41 -7.25
C CYS A 428 34.14 -3.59 -7.90
N ASN A 429 34.69 -3.41 -9.10
CA ASN A 429 35.41 -4.50 -9.78
C ASN A 429 34.58 -5.78 -9.97
N ASN A 430 33.28 -5.61 -10.20
CA ASN A 430 32.31 -6.70 -10.34
C ASN A 430 32.34 -7.70 -9.16
N GLN A 431 32.66 -7.19 -7.96
CA GLN A 431 32.58 -7.92 -6.70
C GLN A 431 31.42 -7.34 -5.89
N TYR A 432 30.49 -8.21 -5.54
CA TYR A 432 29.29 -7.88 -4.75
C TYR A 432 29.40 -8.51 -3.36
N PRO A 433 29.01 -7.79 -2.30
CA PRO A 433 28.70 -8.41 -1.01
C PRO A 433 27.64 -9.52 -1.15
N THR A 434 27.58 -10.45 -0.20
CA THR A 434 26.59 -11.56 -0.23
C THR A 434 25.14 -11.07 -0.26
N ALA A 435 24.87 -9.93 0.38
CA ALA A 435 23.57 -9.26 0.42
C ALA A 435 23.19 -8.56 -0.90
N ALA A 436 24.17 -8.18 -1.73
CA ALA A 436 23.91 -7.36 -2.90
C ALA A 436 23.58 -8.23 -4.12
N LYS A 437 22.43 -7.96 -4.75
CA LYS A 437 22.08 -8.48 -6.06
C LYS A 437 23.03 -7.95 -7.15
N ILE A 438 23.23 -8.73 -8.20
CA ILE A 438 24.00 -8.31 -9.37
C ILE A 438 23.17 -7.28 -10.14
N LEU A 439 23.80 -6.16 -10.57
CA LEU A 439 23.15 -5.15 -11.41
C LEU A 439 22.56 -5.75 -12.68
N GLU A 440 21.31 -5.46 -12.97
CA GLU A 440 20.58 -5.83 -14.18
C GLU A 440 19.64 -4.71 -14.62
N ASP A 441 19.10 -4.83 -15.84
CA ASP A 441 18.11 -3.89 -16.36
C ASP A 441 16.84 -3.91 -15.50
N GLU A 442 16.16 -2.76 -15.41
CA GLU A 442 14.92 -2.58 -14.64
C GLU A 442 15.08 -2.85 -13.13
N MET A 443 16.22 -2.43 -12.57
CA MET A 443 16.56 -2.60 -11.16
C MET A 443 16.54 -1.27 -10.39
N ALA A 444 16.17 -1.33 -9.11
CA ALA A 444 16.29 -0.21 -8.17
C ALA A 444 17.10 -0.57 -6.92
N ILE A 445 17.79 0.44 -6.37
CA ILE A 445 18.58 0.35 -5.13
C ILE A 445 18.28 1.58 -4.28
N VAL A 446 18.10 1.43 -2.97
CA VAL A 446 17.86 2.53 -2.04
C VAL A 446 18.90 2.52 -0.92
N PHE A 447 19.55 3.67 -0.70
CA PHE A 447 20.35 3.93 0.48
C PHE A 447 19.54 4.79 1.45
N THR A 448 19.41 4.31 2.69
CA THR A 448 18.67 5.00 3.75
C THR A 448 19.21 4.58 5.12
N GLY A 449 19.04 5.42 6.13
CA GLY A 449 19.13 4.96 7.52
C GLY A 449 17.93 4.06 7.86
N GLU A 450 17.95 3.41 9.03
CA GLU A 450 16.74 2.77 9.56
C GLU A 450 15.58 3.79 9.47
N HIS A 451 14.47 3.43 8.80
CA HIS A 451 13.28 4.26 8.85
C HIS A 451 12.85 4.39 10.32
N LEU A 452 12.12 5.45 10.68
CA LEU A 452 11.49 5.52 12.00
C LEU A 452 10.51 4.35 12.19
N THR A 453 11.02 3.17 12.57
CA THR A 453 10.20 2.11 13.14
C THR A 453 9.72 2.65 14.48
N HIS A 454 8.42 2.91 14.54
CA HIS A 454 7.79 3.59 15.66
C HIS A 454 8.15 2.89 16.98
N GLN A 455 8.98 3.53 17.79
CA GLN A 455 9.39 3.03 19.09
C GLN A 455 8.17 2.97 20.01
N GLY A 456 7.65 1.77 20.28
CA GLY A 456 6.41 1.56 21.01
C GLY A 456 5.37 0.78 20.21
N ALA A 457 4.14 0.71 20.70
CA ALA A 457 3.02 0.31 19.86
C ALA A 457 2.72 1.45 18.87
N GLN A 458 2.43 1.14 17.61
CA GLN A 458 1.97 2.13 16.64
C GLN A 458 0.83 1.53 15.85
N LEU A 459 -0.38 2.03 16.11
CA LEU A 459 -1.59 1.54 15.48
C LEU A 459 -1.91 2.39 14.25
N LEU A 460 -1.86 1.76 13.08
CA LEU A 460 -2.28 2.33 11.81
C LEU A 460 -3.59 1.72 11.36
N PHE A 461 -4.35 2.47 10.55
CA PHE A 461 -5.53 1.95 9.86
C PHE A 461 -5.15 0.78 8.96
N GLY A 462 -5.78 -0.37 9.17
CA GLY A 462 -5.53 -1.60 8.41
C GLY A 462 -6.64 -1.97 7.43
N GLY A 463 -7.76 -1.25 7.45
CA GLY A 463 -8.93 -1.49 6.62
C GLY A 463 -10.23 -1.40 7.41
N ILE A 464 -11.34 -1.39 6.69
CA ILE A 464 -12.68 -1.56 7.24
C ILE A 464 -13.38 -2.73 6.56
N THR A 465 -14.30 -3.35 7.30
CA THR A 465 -15.39 -4.16 6.76
C THR A 465 -16.69 -3.46 7.11
N ILE A 466 -17.59 -3.38 6.14
CA ILE A 466 -18.94 -2.82 6.31
C ILE A 466 -19.89 -4.01 6.43
N ASN A 467 -20.66 -4.04 7.52
CA ASN A 467 -21.78 -4.96 7.68
C ASN A 467 -23.06 -4.11 7.59
N ASP A 468 -23.83 -4.35 6.55
CA ASP A 468 -25.09 -3.70 6.21
C ASP A 468 -26.25 -4.71 6.27
N ASP A 469 -27.48 -4.22 6.13
CA ASP A 469 -28.68 -5.06 6.20
C ASP A 469 -28.88 -5.88 4.91
N ASP A 470 -28.36 -5.40 3.78
CA ASP A 470 -28.51 -5.99 2.45
C ASP A 470 -27.35 -6.93 2.03
N ASN A 471 -26.24 -6.95 2.80
CA ASN A 471 -24.99 -7.68 2.53
C ASN A 471 -24.29 -7.26 1.23
N SER A 472 -24.45 -6.00 0.80
CA SER A 472 -23.72 -5.44 -0.34
C SER A 472 -22.23 -5.27 -0.03
N GLY A 473 -21.88 -5.04 1.23
CA GLY A 473 -20.53 -4.71 1.68
C GLY A 473 -20.12 -3.28 1.35
N THR A 474 -21.10 -2.42 1.04
CA THR A 474 -20.92 -1.02 0.70
C THR A 474 -21.68 -0.11 1.67
N ALA A 475 -21.37 1.18 1.65
CA ALA A 475 -22.06 2.15 2.49
C ALA A 475 -23.05 2.91 1.61
N ASP A 476 -24.32 2.56 1.73
CA ASP A 476 -25.34 3.04 0.81
C ASP A 476 -26.32 4.01 1.49
N VAL A 477 -27.03 4.79 0.69
CA VAL A 477 -27.87 5.88 1.22
C VAL A 477 -29.08 5.36 1.97
N GLY A 478 -29.39 6.00 3.11
CA GLY A 478 -30.56 5.64 3.93
C GLY A 478 -30.37 4.41 4.81
N GLU A 479 -29.17 3.81 4.80
CA GLU A 479 -28.85 2.65 5.62
C GLU A 479 -28.24 3.01 6.99
N THR A 480 -28.36 2.08 7.92
CA THR A 480 -27.51 2.02 9.12
C THR A 480 -26.49 0.91 8.94
N ILE A 481 -25.21 1.26 8.91
CA ILE A 481 -24.12 0.30 8.74
C ILE A 481 -23.36 0.09 10.06
N ASP A 482 -22.84 -1.12 10.23
CA ASP A 482 -21.94 -1.49 11.32
C ASP A 482 -20.52 -1.71 10.76
N LEU A 483 -19.57 -0.91 11.23
CA LEU A 483 -18.18 -0.91 10.81
C LEU A 483 -17.30 -1.72 11.75
N ASP A 484 -16.59 -2.66 11.14
CA ASP A 484 -15.42 -3.26 11.73
C ASP A 484 -14.15 -2.61 11.18
N VAL A 485 -13.29 -2.12 12.06
CA VAL A 485 -12.08 -1.40 11.73
C VAL A 485 -10.87 -2.21 12.17
N VAL A 486 -10.00 -2.55 11.24
CA VAL A 486 -8.73 -3.23 11.51
C VAL A 486 -7.67 -2.20 11.87
N LEU A 487 -6.93 -2.45 12.95
CA LEU A 487 -5.74 -1.70 13.33
C LEU A 487 -4.50 -2.59 13.18
N ASN A 488 -3.49 -2.08 12.46
CA ASN A 488 -2.20 -2.72 12.27
C ASN A 488 -1.20 -2.13 13.25
N ASN A 489 -0.60 -2.97 14.10
CA ASN A 489 0.49 -2.54 14.96
C ASN A 489 1.83 -2.65 14.22
N VAL A 490 2.29 -1.55 13.62
CA VAL A 490 3.59 -1.46 12.94
C VAL A 490 4.73 -1.04 13.87
N GLY A 491 4.41 -0.86 15.15
CA GLY A 491 5.39 -0.49 16.16
C GLY A 491 6.15 -1.70 16.71
N THR A 492 7.24 -1.43 17.43
CA THR A 492 8.14 -2.45 18.00
C THR A 492 7.66 -3.04 19.34
N LEU A 493 6.54 -2.56 19.91
CA LEU A 493 5.93 -3.13 21.13
C LEU A 493 4.45 -3.47 20.92
N ALA A 494 3.93 -4.43 21.70
CA ALA A 494 2.50 -4.73 21.72
C ALA A 494 1.67 -3.55 22.26
N ALA A 495 0.51 -3.32 21.67
CA ALA A 495 -0.50 -2.38 22.16
C ALA A 495 -1.40 -3.06 23.20
N PHE A 496 -1.61 -2.40 24.34
CA PHE A 496 -2.44 -2.87 25.46
C PHE A 496 -3.53 -1.85 25.78
N ASP A 497 -4.63 -2.33 26.37
CA ASP A 497 -5.79 -1.54 26.82
C ASP A 497 -6.23 -0.49 25.78
N ILE A 498 -6.49 -0.97 24.56
CA ILE A 498 -6.77 -0.16 23.39
C ILE A 498 -8.25 0.21 23.40
N HIS A 499 -8.52 1.48 23.67
CA HIS A 499 -9.85 2.09 23.66
C HIS A 499 -9.95 3.05 22.49
N THR A 500 -11.02 2.98 21.71
CA THR A 500 -11.15 3.77 20.48
C THR A 500 -12.47 4.51 20.43
N HIS A 501 -12.45 5.69 19.80
CA HIS A 501 -13.62 6.52 19.58
C HIS A 501 -13.61 7.13 18.18
N ILE A 502 -14.68 6.96 17.41
CA ILE A 502 -14.84 7.58 16.09
C ILE A 502 -15.69 8.85 16.15
N SER A 503 -15.38 9.78 15.26
CA SER A 503 -16.11 11.03 15.09
C SER A 503 -16.11 11.46 13.63
N SER A 504 -17.11 12.23 13.22
CA SER A 504 -17.12 12.88 11.91
C SER A 504 -17.76 14.26 11.99
N THR A 505 -17.37 15.14 11.06
CA THR A 505 -18.00 16.44 10.83
C THR A 505 -18.83 16.49 9.55
N ASP A 506 -18.91 15.38 8.83
CA ASP A 506 -19.67 15.28 7.59
C ASP A 506 -21.18 15.40 7.86
N GLU A 507 -21.91 16.07 6.98
CA GLU A 507 -23.32 16.41 7.20
C GLU A 507 -24.28 15.26 6.86
N TYR A 508 -23.81 14.26 6.11
CA TYR A 508 -24.63 13.13 5.65
C TYR A 508 -24.54 11.89 6.55
N ILE A 509 -23.68 11.89 7.57
CA ILE A 509 -23.55 10.75 8.48
C ILE A 509 -23.84 11.11 9.93
N THR A 510 -24.49 10.20 10.63
CA THR A 510 -24.74 10.29 12.07
C THR A 510 -24.19 9.05 12.76
N ILE A 511 -23.17 9.23 13.60
CA ILE A 511 -22.60 8.12 14.38
C ILE A 511 -23.55 7.76 15.53
N ILE A 512 -23.99 6.50 15.55
CA ILE A 512 -24.90 5.92 16.55
C ILE A 512 -24.10 5.29 17.70
N GLN A 513 -23.08 4.50 17.38
CA GLN A 513 -22.18 3.83 18.32
C GLN A 513 -20.75 4.21 17.95
N ASP A 514 -20.12 4.98 18.83
CA ASP A 514 -18.89 5.71 18.56
C ASP A 514 -17.67 5.12 19.28
N GLU A 515 -17.84 4.15 20.17
CA GLU A 515 -16.79 3.56 20.99
C GLU A 515 -16.61 2.07 20.70
N SER A 516 -15.35 1.64 20.67
CA SER A 516 -15.00 0.22 20.69
C SER A 516 -13.64 -0.04 21.33
N ASP A 517 -13.44 -1.27 21.77
CA ASP A 517 -12.20 -1.75 22.37
C ASP A 517 -11.50 -2.74 21.44
N TYR A 518 -10.19 -2.90 21.58
CA TYR A 518 -9.44 -3.94 20.89
C TYR A 518 -8.76 -4.87 21.91
N ASN A 519 -8.63 -6.14 21.54
CA ASN A 519 -7.70 -7.04 22.22
C ASN A 519 -6.26 -6.55 22.06
N ARG A 520 -5.34 -7.08 22.88
CA ARG A 520 -3.90 -6.81 22.74
C ARG A 520 -3.41 -7.10 21.31
N ILE A 521 -2.84 -6.10 20.64
CA ILE A 521 -2.27 -6.25 19.29
C ILE A 521 -0.75 -6.32 19.39
N LEU A 522 -0.16 -7.48 19.06
CA LEU A 522 1.29 -7.68 19.07
C LEU A 522 1.99 -6.85 17.98
N ALA A 523 3.29 -6.58 18.15
CA ALA A 523 4.11 -5.95 17.11
C ALA A 523 4.05 -6.78 15.81
N GLY A 524 3.87 -6.11 14.67
CA GLY A 524 3.72 -6.72 13.35
C GLY A 524 2.40 -7.49 13.14
N SER A 525 1.43 -7.36 14.06
CA SER A 525 0.13 -8.03 13.98
C SER A 525 -1.00 -7.02 13.80
N SER A 526 -2.18 -7.54 13.45
CA SER A 526 -3.42 -6.76 13.32
C SER A 526 -4.43 -7.15 14.38
N GLY A 527 -5.28 -6.21 14.77
CA GLY A 527 -6.44 -6.45 15.63
C GLY A 527 -7.68 -5.78 15.05
N ILE A 528 -8.83 -6.29 15.44
CA ILE A 528 -10.14 -5.77 15.06
C ILE A 528 -10.90 -5.39 16.33
N ASN A 529 -11.75 -4.38 16.21
CA ASN A 529 -12.63 -3.89 17.27
C ASN A 529 -13.51 -5.03 17.82
N LEU A 530 -13.83 -4.97 19.11
CA LEU A 530 -14.60 -6.00 19.83
C LEU A 530 -16.12 -5.78 19.72
N SER A 531 -16.53 -4.54 19.50
CA SER A 531 -17.89 -4.15 19.17
C SER A 531 -17.89 -3.26 17.95
N ASP A 532 -18.93 -3.36 17.14
CA ASP A 532 -19.02 -2.65 15.88
C ASP A 532 -19.26 -1.14 16.15
N PHE A 533 -18.69 -0.28 15.31
CA PHE A 533 -19.11 1.12 15.27
C PHE A 533 -20.34 1.23 14.39
N SER A 534 -21.33 2.02 14.76
CA SER A 534 -22.61 2.06 14.02
C SER A 534 -22.86 3.46 13.47
N ILE A 535 -23.17 3.58 12.18
CA ILE A 535 -23.32 4.85 11.45
C ILE A 535 -24.61 4.83 10.64
N ASP A 536 -25.43 5.88 10.79
CA ASP A 536 -26.62 6.15 9.98
C ASP A 536 -26.24 7.07 8.81
N ILE A 537 -26.65 6.71 7.59
CA ILE A 537 -26.35 7.44 6.36
C ILE A 537 -27.61 8.14 5.85
N ALA A 538 -27.52 9.42 5.54
CA ALA A 538 -28.64 10.20 5.04
C ALA A 538 -28.98 9.87 3.57
N GLU A 539 -30.28 9.74 3.28
CA GLU A 539 -30.85 9.50 1.93
C GLU A 539 -30.46 10.54 0.87
N GLU A 540 -29.99 11.73 1.29
CA GLU A 540 -29.67 12.86 0.39
C GLU A 540 -28.16 12.92 0.07
N CYS A 541 -27.38 11.93 0.49
CA CYS A 541 -25.93 11.89 0.22
C CYS A 541 -25.68 11.68 -1.28
N PRO A 542 -24.83 12.50 -1.94
CA PRO A 542 -24.48 12.28 -3.34
C PRO A 542 -23.70 10.99 -3.55
N ASP A 543 -23.84 10.40 -4.73
CA ASP A 543 -23.07 9.21 -5.14
C ASP A 543 -21.55 9.46 -5.13
N GLY A 544 -20.81 8.48 -4.63
CA GLY A 544 -19.35 8.52 -4.49
C GLY A 544 -18.84 9.54 -3.49
N HIS A 545 -19.65 9.98 -2.52
CA HIS A 545 -19.27 10.99 -1.54
C HIS A 545 -18.30 10.41 -0.47
N PRO A 546 -17.09 10.96 -0.31
CA PRO A 546 -16.14 10.48 0.68
C PRO A 546 -16.38 11.15 2.05
N ALA A 547 -17.08 10.46 2.95
CA ALA A 547 -17.28 10.90 4.32
C ALA A 547 -16.04 10.64 5.19
N MET A 548 -15.40 11.69 5.70
CA MET A 548 -14.20 11.56 6.53
C MET A 548 -14.56 11.13 7.95
N ILE A 549 -13.95 10.04 8.42
CA ILE A 549 -14.02 9.53 9.79
C ILE A 549 -12.68 9.77 10.49
N THR A 550 -12.74 10.40 11.66
CA THR A 550 -11.60 10.56 12.57
C THR A 550 -11.74 9.58 13.72
N MET A 551 -10.80 8.64 13.84
CA MET A 551 -10.71 7.71 14.97
C MET A 551 -9.60 8.14 15.92
N ASN A 552 -9.97 8.32 17.18
CA ASN A 552 -9.08 8.52 18.30
C ASN A 552 -8.82 7.17 18.95
N ILE A 553 -7.54 6.81 19.15
CA ILE A 553 -7.12 5.55 19.74
C ILE A 553 -6.35 5.88 21.01
N GLU A 554 -6.81 5.42 22.15
CA GLU A 554 -6.14 5.53 23.45
C GLU A 554 -5.60 4.16 23.86
N THR A 555 -4.35 4.11 24.32
CA THR A 555 -3.72 2.92 24.90
C THR A 555 -3.16 3.27 26.28
N ASP A 556 -2.68 2.27 27.02
CA ASP A 556 -2.02 2.48 28.32
C ASP A 556 -0.86 3.49 28.32
N LEU A 557 -0.22 3.68 27.16
CA LEU A 557 1.03 4.44 27.04
C LEU A 557 0.96 5.60 26.04
N GLN A 558 0.04 5.57 25.08
CA GLN A 558 0.01 6.48 23.93
C GLN A 558 -1.42 6.75 23.45
N SER A 559 -1.60 7.87 22.73
CA SER A 559 -2.82 8.19 22.00
C SER A 559 -2.50 8.48 20.54
N PHE A 560 -3.28 7.93 19.62
CA PHE A 560 -3.17 8.11 18.18
C PHE A 560 -4.44 8.73 17.64
N GLU A 561 -4.31 9.42 16.50
CA GLU A 561 -5.44 9.87 15.70
C GLU A 561 -5.21 9.35 14.29
N ILE A 562 -6.19 8.65 13.74
CA ILE A 562 -6.18 8.18 12.35
C ILE A 562 -7.41 8.74 11.63
N ASN A 563 -7.26 9.02 10.35
CA ASN A 563 -8.35 9.50 9.51
C ASN A 563 -8.49 8.56 8.32
N PHE A 564 -9.73 8.19 7.99
CA PHE A 564 -10.05 7.42 6.79
C PHE A 564 -11.36 7.92 6.19
N ASN A 565 -11.58 7.64 4.90
CA ASN A 565 -12.82 8.00 4.24
C ASN A 565 -13.71 6.76 4.11
N LEU A 566 -14.99 6.93 4.44
CA LEU A 566 -16.06 6.02 4.07
C LEU A 566 -16.66 6.53 2.76
N LEU A 567 -16.59 5.75 1.68
CA LEU A 567 -17.20 6.11 0.40
C LEU A 567 -18.67 5.72 0.44
N ILE A 568 -19.56 6.70 0.27
CA ILE A 568 -21.01 6.47 0.29
C ILE A 568 -21.51 6.45 -1.15
N ASN A 569 -22.24 5.40 -1.53
CA ASN A 569 -22.85 5.31 -2.85
C ASN A 569 -24.32 5.72 -2.79
N SER A 570 -24.83 6.17 -3.93
CA SER A 570 -26.24 6.52 -4.13
C SER A 570 -26.65 6.14 -5.55
N PRO A 571 -27.91 5.77 -5.80
CA PRO A 571 -28.36 5.53 -7.16
C PRO A 571 -28.35 6.84 -7.96
N VAL A 572 -27.99 6.77 -9.24
CA VAL A 572 -28.00 7.90 -10.18
C VAL A 572 -28.66 7.45 -11.46
N ILE A 573 -29.86 7.96 -11.75
CA ILE A 573 -30.68 7.44 -12.85
C ILE A 573 -30.62 8.37 -14.07
N ASP A 574 -29.87 7.94 -15.08
CA ASP A 574 -29.76 8.65 -16.35
C ASP A 574 -30.84 8.23 -17.33
N TYR A 575 -31.47 9.21 -17.99
CA TYR A 575 -32.40 8.94 -19.09
C TYR A 575 -31.65 8.60 -20.38
N SER A 576 -31.80 7.36 -20.85
CA SER A 576 -31.09 6.80 -22.00
C SER A 576 -31.84 6.95 -23.33
N GLY A 577 -33.17 7.14 -23.29
CA GLY A 577 -33.95 7.43 -24.48
C GLY A 577 -35.35 6.84 -24.49
N LEU A 578 -35.97 6.86 -25.67
CA LEU A 578 -37.34 6.44 -25.89
C LEU A 578 -37.44 5.45 -27.06
N ILE A 579 -38.22 4.39 -26.88
CA ILE A 579 -38.61 3.45 -27.92
C ILE A 579 -40.14 3.42 -27.99
N ILE A 580 -40.70 3.32 -29.20
CA ILE A 580 -42.14 3.19 -29.43
C ILE A 580 -42.39 1.81 -30.03
N ASN A 581 -43.30 1.04 -29.43
CA ASN A 581 -43.75 -0.25 -29.91
C ASN A 581 -45.19 -0.14 -30.42
N ASP A 582 -45.34 0.34 -31.65
CA ASP A 582 -46.60 0.42 -32.39
C ASP A 582 -46.91 -0.88 -33.18
N GLY A 583 -45.92 -1.77 -33.29
CA GLY A 583 -46.00 -2.98 -34.11
C GLY A 583 -45.90 -2.70 -35.62
N ASP A 584 -45.47 -1.51 -36.03
CA ASP A 584 -45.28 -1.11 -37.43
C ASP A 584 -43.98 -0.31 -37.61
N ASN A 585 -44.03 1.01 -37.44
CA ASN A 585 -43.00 1.95 -37.89
C ASN A 585 -42.26 2.67 -36.74
N GLN A 586 -42.52 2.28 -35.49
CA GLN A 586 -41.97 2.91 -34.28
C GLN A 586 -42.29 4.41 -34.16
N TYR A 587 -43.39 4.87 -34.75
CA TYR A 587 -43.94 6.19 -34.54
C TYR A 587 -45.35 6.10 -33.99
N LEU A 588 -45.77 7.11 -33.25
CA LEU A 588 -47.16 7.23 -32.85
C LEU A 588 -47.93 7.98 -33.95
N ASP A 589 -48.80 7.29 -34.67
CA ASP A 589 -49.64 7.88 -35.71
C ASP A 589 -51.00 8.40 -35.17
N PRO A 590 -51.63 9.40 -35.82
CA PRO A 590 -52.97 9.85 -35.46
C PRO A 590 -53.99 8.70 -35.44
N ALA A 591 -54.75 8.61 -34.34
CA ALA A 591 -55.70 7.53 -34.04
C ALA A 591 -55.09 6.18 -33.61
N GLU A 592 -53.78 6.13 -33.35
CA GLU A 592 -53.09 4.93 -32.89
C GLU A 592 -53.02 4.82 -31.37
N THR A 593 -52.86 3.58 -30.89
CA THR A 593 -52.48 3.25 -29.52
C THR A 593 -51.22 2.41 -29.57
N THR A 594 -50.21 2.79 -28.80
CA THR A 594 -48.88 2.16 -28.79
C THR A 594 -48.35 2.05 -27.37
N ASP A 595 -47.34 1.20 -27.21
CA ASP A 595 -46.55 1.13 -25.99
C ASP A 595 -45.30 2.01 -26.12
N LEU A 596 -45.16 2.94 -25.19
CA LEU A 596 -44.05 3.86 -25.00
C LEU A 596 -43.07 3.26 -23.99
N ILE A 597 -41.82 3.07 -24.38
CA ILE A 597 -40.78 2.45 -23.55
C ILE A 597 -39.71 3.49 -23.27
N LEU A 598 -39.65 3.96 -22.02
CA LEU A 598 -38.60 4.87 -21.57
C LEU A 598 -37.44 4.04 -21.03
N ASN A 599 -36.24 4.28 -21.54
CA ASN A 599 -35.03 3.60 -21.10
C ASN A 599 -34.23 4.49 -20.16
N PHE A 600 -33.72 3.87 -19.11
CA PHE A 600 -32.90 4.49 -18.09
C PHE A 600 -31.65 3.64 -17.85
N PHE A 601 -30.62 4.26 -17.31
CA PHE A 601 -29.38 3.64 -16.90
C PHE A 601 -29.06 4.08 -15.49
N ASN A 602 -28.86 3.14 -14.56
CA ASN A 602 -28.35 3.49 -13.24
C ASN A 602 -26.82 3.63 -13.32
N SER A 603 -26.31 4.85 -13.31
CA SER A 603 -24.88 5.16 -13.32
C SER A 603 -24.28 5.32 -11.92
N GLY A 604 -25.11 5.27 -10.88
CA GLY A 604 -24.67 5.41 -9.48
C GLY A 604 -24.14 4.11 -8.91
N GLY A 605 -23.41 4.18 -7.80
CA GLY A 605 -22.77 3.02 -7.17
C GLY A 605 -23.72 2.13 -6.35
N ASP A 606 -24.98 2.51 -6.20
CA ASP A 606 -25.99 1.83 -5.38
C ASP A 606 -27.21 1.39 -6.23
N GLU A 607 -27.91 0.36 -5.79
CA GLU A 607 -29.17 -0.12 -6.38
C GLU A 607 -30.34 0.80 -6.00
N LEU A 608 -31.17 1.14 -6.98
CA LEU A 608 -32.45 1.79 -6.68
C LEU A 608 -33.51 0.73 -6.40
N GLU A 609 -33.88 0.56 -5.14
CA GLU A 609 -34.91 -0.38 -4.71
C GLU A 609 -36.34 0.12 -4.98
N ASN A 610 -37.25 -0.82 -5.29
CA ASN A 610 -38.69 -0.56 -5.44
C ASN A 610 -39.03 0.60 -6.39
N ALA A 611 -38.23 0.75 -7.45
CA ALA A 611 -38.33 1.88 -8.36
C ALA A 611 -39.68 1.92 -9.09
N THR A 612 -40.26 3.11 -9.12
CA THR A 612 -41.51 3.45 -9.81
C THR A 612 -41.28 4.67 -10.68
N ILE A 613 -41.65 4.56 -11.96
CA ILE A 613 -41.57 5.65 -12.92
C ILE A 613 -42.98 6.07 -13.28
N SER A 614 -43.27 7.35 -13.13
CA SER A 614 -44.55 7.93 -13.55
C SER A 614 -44.34 8.96 -14.65
N ILE A 615 -45.30 9.05 -15.58
CA ILE A 615 -45.33 10.08 -16.62
C ILE A 615 -46.59 10.92 -16.50
N SER A 616 -46.47 12.19 -16.88
CA SER A 616 -47.60 13.11 -16.98
C SER A 616 -47.49 13.96 -18.24
N GLU A 617 -48.65 14.27 -18.83
CA GLU A 617 -48.77 15.10 -20.02
C GLU A 617 -50.11 15.86 -19.99
N ASN A 618 -50.14 17.08 -20.56
CA ASN A 618 -51.29 17.97 -20.67
C ASN A 618 -51.71 18.26 -22.12
N ASP A 619 -51.08 17.65 -23.12
CA ASP A 619 -51.39 17.85 -24.54
C ASP A 619 -52.79 17.32 -24.92
N GLU A 620 -53.54 18.09 -25.72
CA GLU A 620 -54.92 17.74 -26.10
C GLU A 620 -55.02 16.56 -27.09
N TYR A 621 -53.92 16.19 -27.73
CA TYR A 621 -53.85 15.12 -28.73
C TYR A 621 -53.38 13.79 -28.15
N ILE A 622 -52.91 13.74 -26.91
CA ILE A 622 -52.41 12.54 -26.25
C ILE A 622 -53.39 12.07 -25.16
N VAL A 623 -53.56 10.75 -25.07
CA VAL A 623 -54.27 10.09 -23.97
C VAL A 623 -53.31 9.09 -23.32
N LEU A 624 -53.00 9.30 -22.04
CA LEU A 624 -52.28 8.32 -21.23
C LEU A 624 -53.25 7.21 -20.80
N ASN A 625 -53.01 5.98 -21.25
CA ASN A 625 -53.78 4.80 -20.80
C ASN A 625 -53.14 4.17 -19.55
N THR A 626 -51.82 4.22 -19.46
CA THR A 626 -51.07 4.05 -18.20
C THR A 626 -50.18 5.27 -17.97
N PHE A 627 -49.88 5.55 -16.70
CA PHE A 627 -49.13 6.75 -16.28
C PHE A 627 -48.12 6.45 -15.17
N GLU A 628 -48.05 5.21 -14.69
CA GLU A 628 -47.15 4.75 -13.64
C GLU A 628 -46.75 3.32 -13.97
N TYR A 629 -45.47 3.01 -13.79
CA TYR A 629 -44.88 1.71 -14.06
C TYR A 629 -43.89 1.36 -12.95
N TYR A 630 -44.07 0.19 -12.34
CA TYR A 630 -43.17 -0.34 -11.33
C TYR A 630 -42.08 -1.15 -12.03
N THR A 631 -40.82 -0.74 -11.89
CA THR A 631 -39.67 -1.41 -12.51
C THR A 631 -39.01 -2.43 -11.59
N GLY A 632 -39.36 -2.45 -10.30
CA GLY A 632 -38.65 -3.24 -9.30
C GLY A 632 -37.28 -2.64 -8.99
N ASN A 633 -36.35 -3.49 -8.56
CA ASN A 633 -35.00 -3.06 -8.23
C ASN A 633 -34.19 -2.78 -9.50
N CYS A 634 -33.40 -1.71 -9.46
CA CYS A 634 -32.60 -1.23 -10.59
C CYS A 634 -31.11 -1.21 -10.20
N PRO A 635 -30.37 -2.31 -10.47
CA PRO A 635 -28.99 -2.45 -10.05
C PRO A 635 -28.05 -1.40 -10.68
N SER A 636 -26.97 -1.09 -9.98
CA SER A 636 -25.87 -0.24 -10.48
C SER A 636 -25.29 -0.76 -11.80
N GLU A 637 -25.01 0.14 -12.75
CA GLU A 637 -24.47 -0.13 -14.10
C GLU A 637 -25.41 -0.90 -15.05
N TYR A 638 -26.71 -1.00 -14.75
CA TYR A 638 -27.67 -1.67 -15.63
C TYR A 638 -28.64 -0.72 -16.34
N ASN A 639 -29.06 -1.13 -17.53
CA ASN A 639 -30.20 -0.50 -18.22
C ASN A 639 -31.50 -1.17 -17.78
N PHE A 640 -32.51 -0.34 -17.55
CA PHE A 640 -33.87 -0.75 -17.26
C PHE A 640 -34.87 0.12 -18.02
N SER A 641 -36.10 -0.36 -18.13
CA SER A 641 -37.12 0.28 -18.96
C SER A 641 -38.46 0.38 -18.24
N ALA A 642 -39.18 1.47 -18.47
CA ALA A 642 -40.56 1.64 -18.03
C ALA A 642 -41.53 1.69 -19.21
N LEU A 643 -42.63 0.95 -19.07
CA LEU A 643 -43.63 0.75 -20.13
C LEU A 643 -44.89 1.57 -19.87
N PHE A 644 -45.27 2.40 -20.83
CA PHE A 644 -46.48 3.21 -20.78
C PHE A 644 -47.34 3.03 -22.02
N ASN A 645 -48.62 2.71 -21.86
CA ASN A 645 -49.53 2.64 -22.98
C ASN A 645 -50.17 4.02 -23.23
N ILE A 646 -50.07 4.52 -24.46
CA ILE A 646 -50.59 5.84 -24.85
C ILE A 646 -51.38 5.77 -26.15
N SER A 647 -52.26 6.75 -26.37
CA SER A 647 -53.00 6.90 -27.64
C SER A 647 -52.93 8.32 -28.18
N ALA A 648 -52.73 8.45 -29.49
CA ALA A 648 -52.93 9.71 -30.20
C ALA A 648 -54.37 9.85 -30.68
N THR A 649 -54.97 11.02 -30.51
CA THR A 649 -56.31 11.30 -31.03
C THR A 649 -56.31 11.28 -32.57
N ALA A 650 -57.44 10.92 -33.18
CA ALA A 650 -57.59 10.96 -34.64
C ALA A 650 -57.47 12.36 -35.28
N THR A 651 -57.42 13.41 -34.45
CA THR A 651 -57.24 14.80 -34.88
C THR A 651 -55.83 15.32 -34.66
N ALA A 652 -54.93 14.48 -34.13
CA ALA A 652 -53.54 14.84 -33.93
C ALA A 652 -52.87 15.29 -35.24
N PRO A 653 -52.22 16.46 -35.29
CA PRO A 653 -51.46 16.87 -36.45
C PRO A 653 -50.19 16.02 -36.58
N VAL A 654 -49.91 15.51 -37.78
CA VAL A 654 -48.60 14.94 -38.12
C VAL A 654 -47.51 15.99 -37.92
N GLY A 655 -46.41 15.60 -37.26
CA GLY A 655 -45.30 16.47 -36.87
C GLY A 655 -45.55 17.28 -35.58
N HIS A 656 -46.68 17.09 -34.90
CA HIS A 656 -46.95 17.73 -33.60
C HIS A 656 -46.03 17.17 -32.50
N ILE A 657 -45.51 18.04 -31.64
CA ILE A 657 -44.62 17.68 -30.54
C ILE A 657 -45.40 17.75 -29.23
N ALA A 658 -45.54 16.61 -28.56
CA ALA A 658 -46.06 16.47 -27.21
C ALA A 658 -44.88 16.43 -26.21
N GLU A 659 -45.00 17.06 -25.05
CA GLU A 659 -43.92 17.19 -24.05
C GLU A 659 -44.33 16.50 -22.75
N PHE A 660 -43.69 15.39 -22.43
CA PHE A 660 -43.99 14.60 -21.26
C PHE A 660 -43.02 14.97 -20.13
N SER A 661 -43.53 14.97 -18.90
CA SER A 661 -42.68 14.97 -17.70
C SER A 661 -42.68 13.57 -17.09
N TYR A 662 -41.51 13.06 -16.72
CA TYR A 662 -41.40 11.85 -15.93
C TYR A 662 -40.93 12.14 -14.51
N THR A 663 -41.29 11.27 -13.57
CA THR A 663 -40.81 11.28 -12.19
C THR A 663 -40.40 9.87 -11.81
N ILE A 664 -39.18 9.72 -11.31
CA ILE A 664 -38.61 8.48 -10.79
C ILE A 664 -38.63 8.58 -9.28
N SER A 665 -39.09 7.53 -8.62
CA SER A 665 -39.10 7.39 -7.16
C SER A 665 -38.72 5.97 -6.80
N GLY A 666 -38.01 5.77 -5.69
CA GLY A 666 -37.72 4.47 -5.10
C GLY A 666 -37.47 4.64 -3.60
N ASP A 667 -37.11 3.55 -2.93
CA ASP A 667 -36.72 3.63 -1.53
C ASP A 667 -35.36 4.32 -1.40
N ASN A 668 -35.18 5.09 -0.31
CA ASN A 668 -33.99 5.88 0.00
C ASN A 668 -33.45 6.79 -1.13
N TYR A 669 -34.29 7.12 -2.11
CA TYR A 669 -33.90 7.90 -3.28
C TYR A 669 -34.63 9.23 -3.37
N SER A 670 -33.85 10.30 -3.58
CA SER A 670 -34.42 11.62 -3.86
C SER A 670 -35.11 11.62 -5.23
N ASN A 671 -36.43 11.83 -5.25
CA ASN A 671 -37.21 11.76 -6.49
C ASN A 671 -36.62 12.67 -7.59
N GLU A 672 -36.30 12.07 -8.72
CA GLU A 672 -35.82 12.80 -9.90
C GLU A 672 -36.95 13.07 -10.90
N THR A 673 -36.90 14.23 -11.53
CA THR A 673 -37.87 14.63 -12.56
C THR A 673 -37.17 15.09 -13.82
N GLY A 674 -37.63 14.62 -14.97
CA GLY A 674 -37.14 15.08 -16.26
C GLY A 674 -38.26 15.28 -17.26
N VAL A 675 -37.88 15.68 -18.47
CA VAL A 675 -38.80 15.90 -19.58
C VAL A 675 -38.29 15.21 -20.84
N PHE A 676 -39.21 14.68 -21.66
CA PHE A 676 -38.91 14.20 -23.00
C PHE A 676 -40.01 14.65 -23.96
N GLN A 677 -39.68 14.67 -25.25
CA GLN A 677 -40.60 15.07 -26.30
C GLN A 677 -40.93 13.89 -27.20
N LEU A 678 -42.19 13.79 -27.61
CA LEU A 678 -42.70 12.79 -28.53
C LEU A 678 -43.29 13.49 -29.76
N VAL A 679 -42.88 13.08 -30.96
CA VAL A 679 -43.40 13.63 -32.22
C VAL A 679 -44.40 12.65 -32.84
N ILE A 680 -45.59 13.14 -33.20
CA ILE A 680 -46.64 12.33 -33.84
C ILE A 680 -46.29 12.13 -35.32
N SER A 681 -46.17 10.88 -35.78
CA SER A 681 -45.77 10.48 -37.13
C SER A 681 -44.48 11.17 -37.61
N GLN A 682 -43.33 10.83 -37.00
CA GLN A 682 -42.04 11.39 -37.41
C GLN A 682 -41.51 10.64 -38.64
N GLU A 683 -40.97 11.35 -39.64
CA GLU A 683 -40.14 10.74 -40.69
C GLU A 683 -38.68 11.10 -40.35
N THR A 684 -37.74 10.15 -40.31
CA THR A 684 -36.33 10.44 -39.94
C THR A 684 -35.68 11.34 -40.99
N GLN A 685 -35.48 12.63 -40.66
CA GLN A 685 -34.90 13.62 -41.57
C GLN A 685 -33.38 13.50 -41.61
N LEU A 686 -32.84 13.03 -42.73
CA LEU A 686 -31.40 12.88 -42.96
C LEU A 686 -30.74 14.16 -43.48
N LEU A 687 -31.47 14.99 -44.23
CA LEU A 687 -31.00 16.30 -44.69
C LEU A 687 -32.18 17.25 -44.87
N VAL A 688 -32.06 18.46 -44.32
CA VAL A 688 -32.93 19.60 -44.64
C VAL A 688 -32.04 20.75 -45.09
N GLU A 689 -32.23 21.23 -46.31
CA GLU A 689 -31.42 22.30 -46.89
C GLU A 689 -32.31 23.32 -47.59
N ASP A 690 -32.23 24.57 -47.14
CA ASP A 690 -32.88 25.74 -47.74
C ASP A 690 -31.85 26.76 -48.27
N PHE A 691 -30.57 26.39 -48.30
CA PHE A 691 -29.42 27.15 -48.76
C PHE A 691 -29.13 28.46 -48.00
N SER A 692 -29.78 28.68 -46.85
CA SER A 692 -29.54 29.84 -45.99
C SER A 692 -28.10 29.96 -45.50
N ASP A 693 -27.41 28.83 -45.30
CA ASP A 693 -26.02 28.75 -44.84
C ASP A 693 -25.15 27.79 -45.68
N TYR A 694 -25.20 27.89 -47.03
CA TYR A 694 -24.55 26.98 -48.00
C TYR A 694 -23.08 26.58 -47.72
N ASN A 695 -22.27 27.48 -47.14
CA ASN A 695 -20.86 27.18 -46.85
C ASN A 695 -20.65 26.35 -45.57
N SER A 696 -21.69 26.11 -44.76
CA SER A 696 -21.59 25.40 -43.47
C SER A 696 -21.86 23.89 -43.59
N LEU A 697 -22.61 23.47 -44.62
CA LEU A 697 -23.10 22.09 -44.73
C LEU A 697 -22.22 21.19 -45.60
N GLY A 698 -21.24 21.73 -46.35
CA GLY A 698 -20.23 20.91 -47.05
C GLY A 698 -20.62 20.46 -48.47
N TRP A 699 -21.55 21.15 -49.13
CA TRP A 699 -21.87 20.93 -50.54
C TRP A 699 -20.66 21.18 -51.44
N THR A 700 -20.51 20.34 -52.46
CA THR A 700 -19.42 20.45 -53.44
C THR A 700 -19.96 20.49 -54.87
N GLN A 701 -19.14 20.88 -55.83
CA GLN A 701 -19.52 20.87 -57.23
C GLN A 701 -18.44 20.25 -58.10
N GLU A 702 -18.86 19.58 -59.17
CA GLU A 702 -17.96 18.96 -60.16
C GLU A 702 -18.40 19.36 -61.56
N GLN A 703 -17.47 19.71 -62.44
CA GLN A 703 -17.79 20.07 -63.83
C GLN A 703 -16.78 19.53 -64.85
N THR A 704 -17.26 19.33 -66.07
CA THR A 704 -16.43 19.05 -67.26
C THR A 704 -16.55 20.19 -68.27
N GLY A 705 -15.41 20.78 -68.65
CA GLY A 705 -15.35 21.94 -69.55
C GLY A 705 -15.72 23.28 -68.87
N GLY A 706 -15.01 24.36 -69.22
CA GLY A 706 -15.11 25.66 -68.52
C GLY A 706 -14.16 25.78 -67.31
N ASN A 707 -13.97 26.99 -66.79
CA ASN A 707 -13.07 27.31 -65.66
C ASN A 707 -13.75 28.10 -64.53
N ASP A 708 -15.03 28.42 -64.66
CA ASP A 708 -15.79 29.21 -63.68
C ASP A 708 -16.68 28.29 -62.85
N ASP A 709 -16.82 28.55 -61.56
CA ASP A 709 -17.74 27.85 -60.65
C ASP A 709 -19.19 28.24 -60.99
N PRO A 710 -20.02 27.33 -61.54
CA PRO A 710 -21.27 27.74 -62.17
C PRO A 710 -22.47 27.76 -61.21
N TRP A 711 -22.38 27.13 -60.03
CA TRP A 711 -23.38 27.24 -58.97
C TRP A 711 -23.06 28.41 -58.03
N GLU A 712 -24.05 29.25 -57.78
CA GLU A 712 -23.94 30.40 -56.88
C GLU A 712 -25.19 30.55 -56.01
N ILE A 713 -25.02 31.17 -54.84
CA ILE A 713 -26.13 31.53 -53.96
C ILE A 713 -26.89 32.71 -54.55
N SER A 714 -28.20 32.56 -54.68
CA SER A 714 -29.12 33.59 -55.14
C SER A 714 -30.00 34.07 -54.00
N ASN A 715 -29.97 35.37 -53.70
CA ASN A 715 -30.85 35.99 -52.69
C ASN A 715 -32.29 36.20 -53.22
N THR A 716 -32.76 35.27 -54.03
CA THR A 716 -34.09 35.24 -54.62
C THR A 716 -34.86 34.04 -54.07
N SER A 717 -36.13 33.96 -54.41
CA SER A 717 -37.03 32.86 -54.03
C SER A 717 -37.78 32.36 -55.28
N GLU A 718 -37.06 32.28 -56.41
CA GLU A 718 -37.64 31.99 -57.72
C GLU A 718 -38.08 30.51 -57.82
N ALA A 719 -37.44 29.60 -57.09
CA ALA A 719 -37.87 28.21 -56.89
C ALA A 719 -39.03 28.06 -55.88
N GLY A 720 -39.53 29.14 -55.27
CA GLY A 720 -40.74 29.11 -54.45
C GLY A 720 -40.56 28.81 -52.96
N GLY A 721 -39.32 28.84 -52.44
CA GLY A 721 -38.97 28.72 -51.02
C GLY A 721 -38.53 30.03 -50.35
N THR A 722 -37.73 29.93 -49.29
CA THR A 722 -37.19 31.07 -48.54
C THR A 722 -35.82 31.46 -49.07
N SER A 723 -35.65 32.72 -49.50
CA SER A 723 -34.32 33.22 -49.88
C SER A 723 -33.32 33.04 -48.74
N PRO A 724 -32.09 32.59 -49.01
CA PRO A 724 -31.48 32.43 -50.34
C PRO A 724 -31.55 31.00 -50.93
N GLU A 725 -31.68 30.87 -52.25
CA GLU A 725 -31.71 29.59 -53.00
C GLU A 725 -30.38 29.32 -53.74
N ILE A 726 -30.13 28.09 -54.20
CA ILE A 726 -28.96 27.81 -55.06
C ILE A 726 -29.33 27.96 -56.54
N LYS A 727 -28.46 28.58 -57.33
CA LYS A 727 -28.68 28.85 -58.76
C LYS A 727 -27.49 28.41 -59.63
N LEU A 728 -27.78 27.69 -60.71
CA LEU A 728 -26.83 27.35 -61.77
C LEU A 728 -26.95 28.32 -62.96
N GLU A 729 -25.86 28.97 -63.35
CA GLU A 729 -25.73 29.70 -64.63
C GLU A 729 -24.54 29.17 -65.46
N PRO A 730 -24.75 28.15 -66.31
CA PRO A 730 -23.64 27.44 -66.92
C PRO A 730 -22.99 28.25 -68.06
N SER A 731 -21.65 28.27 -68.09
CA SER A 731 -20.90 28.92 -69.17
C SER A 731 -21.10 28.20 -70.52
N ASN A 732 -20.80 28.89 -71.63
CA ASN A 732 -20.83 28.32 -72.98
C ASN A 732 -19.82 27.17 -73.21
N SER A 733 -18.94 26.88 -72.24
CA SER A 733 -17.92 25.82 -72.30
C SER A 733 -18.21 24.62 -71.39
N CYS A 734 -19.19 24.70 -70.49
CA CYS A 734 -19.55 23.59 -69.61
C CYS A 734 -20.28 22.49 -70.37
N GLU A 735 -19.86 21.25 -70.20
CA GLU A 735 -20.45 20.03 -70.78
C GLU A 735 -21.36 19.34 -69.75
N THR A 736 -20.83 19.05 -68.56
CA THR A 736 -21.58 18.50 -67.41
C THR A 736 -21.27 19.29 -66.15
N VAL A 737 -22.26 19.50 -65.28
CA VAL A 737 -22.11 20.14 -63.97
C VAL A 737 -22.94 19.38 -62.93
N HIS A 738 -22.35 19.04 -61.78
CA HIS A 738 -23.01 18.45 -60.61
C HIS A 738 -22.95 19.44 -59.44
N LEU A 739 -24.08 19.62 -58.74
CA LEU A 739 -24.10 20.08 -57.35
C LEU A 739 -24.28 18.85 -56.46
N ILE A 740 -23.31 18.56 -55.60
CA ILE A 740 -23.17 17.31 -54.87
C ILE A 740 -23.40 17.57 -53.38
N SER A 741 -24.30 16.77 -52.78
CA SER A 741 -24.58 16.82 -51.35
C SER A 741 -23.34 16.45 -50.53
N PRO A 742 -23.31 16.81 -49.24
CA PRO A 742 -22.39 16.19 -48.27
C PRO A 742 -22.58 14.67 -48.24
N ALA A 743 -21.62 13.95 -47.67
CA ALA A 743 -21.79 12.52 -47.38
C ALA A 743 -22.84 12.37 -46.27
N ILE A 744 -23.82 11.50 -46.49
CA ILE A 744 -24.96 11.24 -45.60
C ILE A 744 -24.90 9.77 -45.22
N ASN A 745 -24.95 9.47 -43.92
CA ASN A 745 -25.01 8.09 -43.47
C ASN A 745 -26.45 7.56 -43.63
N THR A 746 -26.59 6.53 -44.46
CA THR A 746 -27.86 5.84 -44.75
C THR A 746 -27.80 4.36 -44.37
N SER A 747 -26.79 3.94 -43.59
CA SER A 747 -26.67 2.55 -43.13
C SER A 747 -27.95 2.10 -42.42
N GLY A 748 -28.50 0.94 -42.80
CA GLY A 748 -29.76 0.42 -42.27
C GLY A 748 -31.03 0.87 -43.00
N ALA A 749 -30.93 1.84 -43.92
CA ALA A 749 -32.05 2.26 -44.75
C ALA A 749 -32.26 1.30 -45.91
N ASN A 750 -33.51 1.02 -46.27
CA ASN A 750 -33.82 0.29 -47.51
C ASN A 750 -34.24 1.25 -48.64
N GLU A 751 -34.89 2.35 -48.29
CA GLU A 751 -35.36 3.35 -49.24
C GLU A 751 -35.21 4.76 -48.62
N LEU A 752 -34.94 5.76 -49.47
CA LEU A 752 -34.93 7.16 -49.08
C LEU A 752 -36.02 7.90 -49.84
N TYR A 753 -36.61 8.92 -49.21
CA TYR A 753 -37.52 9.83 -49.88
C TYR A 753 -36.86 11.19 -49.99
N ILE A 754 -36.81 11.74 -51.21
CA ILE A 754 -36.27 13.07 -51.46
C ILE A 754 -37.34 13.96 -52.07
N SER A 755 -37.48 15.16 -51.51
CA SER A 755 -38.28 16.22 -52.07
C SER A 755 -37.46 17.50 -52.25
N PHE A 756 -37.72 18.24 -53.32
CA PHE A 756 -37.12 19.55 -53.56
C PHE A 756 -37.97 20.36 -54.54
N ILE A 757 -37.77 21.66 -54.57
CA ILE A 757 -38.43 22.56 -55.52
C ILE A 757 -37.39 23.19 -56.42
N TYR A 758 -37.68 23.28 -57.71
CA TYR A 758 -36.80 23.96 -58.65
C TYR A 758 -37.55 24.84 -59.66
N LEU A 759 -36.87 25.89 -60.13
CA LEU A 759 -37.32 26.71 -61.26
C LEU A 759 -36.27 26.68 -62.37
N LEU A 760 -36.70 26.28 -63.57
CA LEU A 760 -35.86 26.27 -64.76
C LEU A 760 -36.20 27.43 -65.70
N TYR A 761 -35.24 28.31 -65.96
CA TYR A 761 -35.33 29.29 -67.04
C TYR A 761 -34.43 28.88 -68.21
N ASN A 762 -35.06 28.45 -69.30
CA ASN A 762 -34.35 27.88 -70.43
C ASN A 762 -35.01 28.24 -71.76
N TYR A 763 -34.17 28.38 -72.79
CA TYR A 763 -34.57 28.63 -74.17
C TYR A 763 -34.21 27.48 -75.12
N SER A 764 -33.50 26.46 -74.63
CA SER A 764 -33.01 25.31 -75.39
C SER A 764 -33.77 24.03 -75.04
N SER A 765 -34.29 23.30 -76.02
CA SER A 765 -34.88 21.97 -75.78
C SER A 765 -33.83 20.85 -75.73
N ASP A 766 -32.54 21.18 -75.84
CA ASP A 766 -31.43 20.23 -75.99
C ASP A 766 -30.49 20.36 -74.79
N ILE A 767 -31.03 20.14 -73.59
CA ILE A 767 -30.29 19.98 -72.32
C ILE A 767 -30.90 18.78 -71.59
N THR A 768 -30.20 18.23 -70.60
CA THR A 768 -30.75 17.22 -69.68
C THR A 768 -30.49 17.67 -68.25
N LEU A 769 -31.50 17.57 -67.39
CA LEU A 769 -31.39 17.76 -65.95
C LEU A 769 -31.67 16.42 -65.26
N GLN A 770 -30.86 16.02 -64.30
CA GLN A 770 -31.00 14.73 -63.62
C GLN A 770 -30.79 14.89 -62.11
N LEU A 771 -31.53 14.10 -61.35
CA LEU A 771 -31.17 13.74 -59.98
C LEU A 771 -30.38 12.43 -60.04
N MET A 772 -29.21 12.40 -59.41
CA MET A 772 -28.31 11.25 -59.42
C MET A 772 -27.82 10.92 -58.02
N THR A 773 -27.41 9.68 -57.78
CA THR A 773 -26.83 9.22 -56.51
C THR A 773 -25.52 8.48 -56.73
N ARG A 774 -24.72 8.36 -55.67
CA ARG A 774 -23.58 7.45 -55.60
C ARG A 774 -23.32 7.07 -54.14
N SER A 775 -22.71 5.93 -53.92
CA SER A 775 -22.08 5.56 -52.65
C SER A 775 -20.57 5.35 -52.82
N ASN A 776 -19.79 5.47 -51.74
CA ASN A 776 -18.35 5.18 -51.69
C ASN A 776 -17.51 5.93 -52.75
N PHE A 777 -17.90 7.15 -53.09
CA PHE A 777 -17.30 7.95 -54.18
C PHE A 777 -17.25 7.22 -55.56
N GLY A 778 -18.19 6.30 -55.80
CA GLY A 778 -18.32 5.51 -57.02
C GLY A 778 -18.90 6.27 -58.22
N ASN A 779 -19.40 5.51 -59.21
CA ASN A 779 -20.06 6.08 -60.39
C ASN A 779 -21.45 6.63 -60.03
N TRP A 780 -21.89 7.66 -60.75
CA TRP A 780 -23.24 8.22 -60.58
C TRP A 780 -24.32 7.35 -61.21
N HIS A 781 -25.35 7.02 -60.43
CA HIS A 781 -26.59 6.35 -60.85
C HIS A 781 -27.71 7.38 -61.00
N ILE A 782 -28.51 7.26 -62.07
CA ILE A 782 -29.62 8.19 -62.32
C ILE A 782 -30.83 7.75 -61.49
N VAL A 783 -31.35 8.63 -60.64
CA VAL A 783 -32.62 8.47 -59.94
C VAL A 783 -33.75 8.93 -60.85
N GLU A 784 -33.69 10.18 -61.31
CA GLU A 784 -34.76 10.78 -62.10
C GLU A 784 -34.25 11.77 -63.15
N ASN A 785 -34.89 11.79 -64.33
CA ASN A 785 -34.67 12.84 -65.32
C ASN A 785 -35.70 13.96 -65.09
N LEU A 786 -35.22 15.15 -64.71
CA LEU A 786 -36.09 16.23 -64.27
C LEU A 786 -36.81 16.88 -65.47
N PRO A 787 -38.12 17.20 -65.33
CA PRO A 787 -38.90 17.83 -66.39
C PRO A 787 -38.29 19.15 -66.92
N ILE A 788 -38.24 19.29 -68.24
CA ILE A 788 -37.78 20.52 -68.91
C ILE A 788 -38.99 21.27 -69.48
N ASN A 789 -39.30 22.42 -68.90
CA ASN A 789 -40.40 23.27 -69.34
C ASN A 789 -39.87 24.47 -70.16
N ASN A 790 -40.07 24.45 -71.48
CA ASN A 790 -39.72 25.58 -72.37
C ASN A 790 -40.83 26.65 -72.35
N LEU A 791 -40.85 27.47 -71.30
CA LEU A 791 -41.83 28.53 -71.11
C LEU A 791 -41.16 29.90 -71.03
N ALA A 792 -41.77 30.92 -71.65
CA ALA A 792 -41.32 32.32 -71.55
C ALA A 792 -41.45 32.90 -70.12
N TYR A 793 -42.27 32.25 -69.28
CA TYR A 793 -42.50 32.54 -67.86
C TYR A 793 -42.64 31.20 -67.12
N PRO A 794 -41.55 30.59 -66.65
CA PRO A 794 -41.61 29.33 -65.91
C PRO A 794 -42.23 29.54 -64.52
N VAL A 795 -42.77 28.46 -63.94
CA VAL A 795 -43.25 28.41 -62.55
C VAL A 795 -42.49 27.30 -61.81
N PRO A 796 -42.32 27.41 -60.48
CA PRO A 796 -41.65 26.37 -59.71
C PRO A 796 -42.27 24.99 -59.89
N VAL A 797 -41.43 23.97 -59.86
CA VAL A 797 -41.80 22.56 -59.96
C VAL A 797 -41.29 21.87 -58.71
N SER A 798 -42.21 21.24 -57.96
CA SER A 798 -41.88 20.33 -56.86
C SER A 798 -41.64 18.93 -57.42
N ILE A 799 -40.58 18.30 -56.93
CA ILE A 799 -40.25 16.90 -57.20
C ILE A 799 -40.29 16.17 -55.87
N ASP A 800 -41.02 15.06 -55.85
CA ASP A 800 -41.09 14.12 -54.74
C ASP A 800 -40.82 12.74 -55.32
N THR A 801 -39.74 12.08 -54.90
CA THR A 801 -39.31 10.82 -55.52
C THR A 801 -38.65 9.89 -54.51
N ILE A 802 -38.66 8.60 -54.83
CA ILE A 802 -38.08 7.53 -54.00
C ILE A 802 -36.71 7.16 -54.58
N ILE A 803 -35.73 6.98 -53.70
CA ILE A 803 -34.41 6.45 -54.01
C ILE A 803 -34.35 5.05 -53.39
N ASP A 804 -34.36 4.03 -54.23
CA ASP A 804 -34.35 2.61 -53.87
C ASP A 804 -33.22 1.83 -54.58
N ASN A 805 -32.20 2.55 -55.02
CA ASN A 805 -31.10 1.99 -55.79
C ASN A 805 -29.94 1.50 -54.89
N GLU A 806 -28.92 0.91 -55.52
CA GLU A 806 -27.79 0.28 -54.82
C GLU A 806 -26.89 1.24 -54.02
N ASP A 807 -27.12 2.55 -54.09
CA ASP A 807 -26.37 3.52 -53.29
C ASP A 807 -26.91 3.66 -51.86
N VAL A 808 -28.18 3.31 -51.62
CA VAL A 808 -28.84 3.37 -50.30
C VAL A 808 -28.30 2.27 -49.37
N GLY A 809 -28.15 2.57 -48.08
CA GLY A 809 -27.57 1.64 -47.10
C GLY A 809 -26.08 1.87 -46.81
N SER A 810 -25.47 2.89 -47.43
CA SER A 810 -24.06 3.26 -47.25
C SER A 810 -23.89 4.41 -46.25
N ASP A 811 -22.80 4.38 -45.50
CA ASP A 811 -22.32 5.46 -44.63
C ASP A 811 -21.76 6.68 -45.40
N GLU A 812 -21.51 6.53 -46.71
CA GLU A 812 -20.99 7.56 -47.61
C GLU A 812 -21.95 7.89 -48.78
N PHE A 813 -23.27 7.80 -48.56
CA PHE A 813 -24.26 8.13 -49.59
C PHE A 813 -24.21 9.61 -49.98
N GLN A 814 -24.28 9.91 -51.29
CA GLN A 814 -24.39 11.27 -51.82
C GLN A 814 -25.42 11.32 -52.95
N PHE A 815 -26.14 12.42 -53.06
CA PHE A 815 -26.93 12.74 -54.25
C PHE A 815 -26.41 14.01 -54.95
N ALA A 816 -26.76 14.17 -56.21
CA ALA A 816 -26.39 15.35 -56.98
C ALA A 816 -27.47 15.80 -57.97
N PHE A 817 -27.56 17.12 -58.13
CA PHE A 817 -28.28 17.75 -59.22
C PHE A 817 -27.35 17.94 -60.41
N CYS A 818 -27.63 17.24 -61.50
CA CYS A 818 -26.80 17.18 -62.69
C CYS A 818 -27.41 17.97 -63.85
N TYR A 819 -26.62 18.86 -64.44
CA TYR A 819 -26.89 19.50 -65.72
C TYR A 819 -25.96 18.94 -66.80
N LEU A 820 -26.56 18.47 -67.90
CA LEU A 820 -25.85 18.06 -69.11
C LEU A 820 -26.24 18.96 -70.28
N ARG A 821 -25.23 19.52 -70.94
CA ARG A 821 -25.40 20.40 -72.09
C ARG A 821 -25.67 19.60 -73.37
N GLY A 822 -26.56 20.11 -74.22
CA GLY A 822 -26.67 19.68 -75.63
C GLY A 822 -26.13 20.70 -76.65
N SER A 823 -26.62 20.64 -77.88
CA SER A 823 -25.90 21.07 -79.08
C SER A 823 -25.94 22.57 -79.38
N TRP A 824 -26.93 23.31 -78.86
CA TRP A 824 -27.12 24.73 -79.19
C TRP A 824 -27.56 25.54 -77.97
N THR A 825 -26.69 26.46 -77.55
CA THR A 825 -26.81 27.44 -76.44
C THR A 825 -27.05 26.87 -75.03
N PRO A 826 -26.31 27.31 -74.00
CA PRO A 826 -26.54 26.89 -72.63
C PRO A 826 -27.90 27.39 -72.11
N MET A 827 -28.39 26.70 -71.09
CA MET A 827 -29.50 27.14 -70.24
C MET A 827 -29.23 28.54 -69.65
N HIS A 828 -30.28 29.29 -69.30
CA HIS A 828 -30.09 30.61 -68.70
C HIS A 828 -29.83 30.51 -67.19
N ASN A 829 -30.80 29.99 -66.42
CA ASN A 829 -30.58 29.67 -65.03
C ASN A 829 -31.48 28.50 -64.54
N TRP A 830 -31.02 27.83 -63.48
CA TRP A 830 -31.76 26.78 -62.78
C TRP A 830 -31.61 27.00 -61.29
N ASN A 831 -32.71 27.34 -60.62
CA ASN A 831 -32.75 27.55 -59.17
C ASN A 831 -33.31 26.31 -58.48
N ILE A 832 -32.75 25.92 -57.35
CA ILE A 832 -33.18 24.79 -56.51
C ILE A 832 -33.26 25.27 -55.06
N ASP A 833 -34.29 24.82 -54.34
CA ASP A 833 -34.55 25.22 -52.97
C ASP A 833 -35.37 24.14 -52.23
N ASN A 834 -35.43 24.24 -50.89
CA ASN A 834 -36.20 23.38 -49.98
C ASN A 834 -35.97 21.87 -50.21
N ILE A 835 -34.73 21.42 -50.09
CA ILE A 835 -34.38 20.01 -50.21
C ILE A 835 -34.64 19.33 -48.87
N LEU A 836 -35.43 18.26 -48.89
CA LEU A 836 -35.68 17.40 -47.76
C LEU A 836 -35.38 15.95 -48.17
N LEU A 837 -34.45 15.31 -47.46
CA LEU A 837 -34.15 13.89 -47.55
C LEU A 837 -34.53 13.22 -46.23
N ILE A 838 -35.34 12.18 -46.30
CA ILE A 838 -35.76 11.39 -45.13
C ILE A 838 -35.52 9.89 -45.39
N SER A 839 -35.40 9.11 -44.33
CA SER A 839 -35.24 7.65 -44.37
C SER A 839 -36.22 6.94 -43.45
N ASP A 840 -36.42 5.67 -43.75
CA ASP A 840 -37.03 4.62 -42.93
C ASP A 840 -36.19 4.15 -41.73
N GLN A 841 -35.15 4.88 -41.29
CA GLN A 841 -34.29 4.48 -40.16
C GLN A 841 -35.13 4.16 -38.90
N LEU A 842 -35.31 2.87 -38.63
CA LEU A 842 -35.81 2.32 -37.38
C LEU A 842 -34.62 2.11 -36.44
N SER A 843 -34.73 2.56 -35.20
CA SER A 843 -33.92 2.00 -34.11
C SER A 843 -34.05 0.47 -34.13
N SER A 844 -32.93 -0.25 -34.24
CA SER A 844 -32.92 -1.71 -34.41
C SER A 844 -33.13 -2.43 -33.07
N TYR A 845 -34.33 -2.30 -32.49
CA TYR A 845 -34.79 -3.06 -31.33
C TYR A 845 -35.95 -3.98 -31.71
N GLY A 846 -36.09 -5.10 -31.00
CA GLY A 846 -37.29 -5.91 -30.93
C GLY A 846 -37.63 -6.22 -29.48
N PHE A 847 -38.66 -7.02 -29.24
CA PHE A 847 -39.22 -7.21 -27.90
C PHE A 847 -39.24 -8.70 -27.51
N LEU A 848 -38.90 -8.97 -26.26
CA LEU A 848 -39.15 -10.25 -25.63
C LEU A 848 -40.28 -10.09 -24.62
N SER A 849 -41.35 -10.89 -24.72
CA SER A 849 -42.46 -10.88 -23.76
C SER A 849 -42.73 -12.27 -23.21
N GLY A 850 -43.47 -12.36 -22.11
CA GLY A 850 -43.97 -13.65 -21.62
C GLY A 850 -44.47 -13.62 -20.19
N THR A 851 -44.59 -14.80 -19.59
CA THR A 851 -44.97 -14.98 -18.19
C THR A 851 -43.93 -15.75 -17.39
N VAL A 852 -43.76 -15.38 -16.12
CA VAL A 852 -42.97 -16.09 -15.12
C VAL A 852 -43.92 -16.74 -14.10
N GLU A 853 -43.66 -18.00 -13.75
CA GLU A 853 -44.37 -18.72 -12.68
C GLU A 853 -43.36 -19.28 -11.66
N LEU A 854 -43.60 -19.08 -10.36
CA LEU A 854 -42.81 -19.69 -9.28
C LEU A 854 -43.53 -20.91 -8.71
N LEU A 855 -42.85 -22.05 -8.63
CA LEU A 855 -43.41 -23.30 -8.12
C LEU A 855 -42.75 -23.72 -6.80
N ASN A 856 -43.58 -24.22 -5.87
CA ASN A 856 -43.17 -24.87 -4.62
C ASN A 856 -42.36 -24.02 -3.61
N GLY A 857 -42.45 -22.69 -3.67
CA GLY A 857 -41.82 -21.78 -2.70
C GLY A 857 -42.70 -20.57 -2.36
N THR A 858 -42.13 -19.57 -1.68
CA THR A 858 -42.83 -18.35 -1.22
C THR A 858 -42.20 -17.05 -1.73
N GLY A 859 -41.32 -17.10 -2.73
CA GLY A 859 -40.80 -15.88 -3.37
C GLY A 859 -41.88 -15.10 -4.09
N GLU A 860 -41.66 -13.80 -4.27
CA GLU A 860 -42.56 -12.91 -5.01
C GLU A 860 -42.14 -12.83 -6.48
N LEU A 861 -43.12 -12.71 -7.38
CA LEU A 861 -42.84 -12.65 -8.83
C LEU A 861 -42.04 -11.40 -9.21
N SER A 862 -42.31 -10.27 -8.55
CA SER A 862 -41.62 -8.98 -8.77
C SER A 862 -40.11 -9.04 -8.55
N ASP A 863 -39.62 -10.02 -7.79
CA ASP A 863 -38.22 -10.12 -7.39
C ASP A 863 -37.42 -10.96 -8.39
N VAL A 864 -38.09 -11.55 -9.39
CA VAL A 864 -37.43 -12.33 -10.44
C VAL A 864 -36.67 -11.39 -11.37
N GLN A 865 -35.38 -11.63 -11.49
CA GLN A 865 -34.49 -10.90 -12.40
C GLN A 865 -34.49 -11.56 -13.77
N ILE A 866 -34.72 -10.76 -14.82
CA ILE A 866 -34.63 -11.17 -16.22
C ILE A 866 -33.46 -10.41 -16.84
N ALA A 867 -32.34 -11.09 -17.06
CA ALA A 867 -31.11 -10.45 -17.52
C ALA A 867 -30.70 -10.92 -18.91
N SER A 868 -30.24 -9.99 -19.75
CA SER A 868 -29.57 -10.29 -21.00
C SER A 868 -28.52 -9.24 -21.32
N SER A 869 -27.23 -9.62 -21.28
CA SER A 869 -26.10 -8.69 -21.44
C SER A 869 -26.20 -7.50 -20.47
N SER A 870 -26.28 -6.26 -20.97
CA SER A 870 -26.42 -5.02 -20.17
C SER A 870 -27.88 -4.58 -19.96
N HIS A 871 -28.86 -5.44 -20.23
CA HIS A 871 -30.30 -5.14 -20.15
C HIS A 871 -30.96 -6.03 -19.10
N THR A 872 -31.81 -5.45 -18.27
CA THR A 872 -32.57 -6.16 -17.24
C THR A 872 -34.05 -5.80 -17.29
N GLY A 873 -34.88 -6.67 -16.72
CA GLY A 873 -36.28 -6.41 -16.47
C GLY A 873 -36.83 -7.33 -15.40
N THR A 874 -37.99 -7.00 -14.88
CA THR A 874 -38.72 -7.77 -13.87
C THR A 874 -40.15 -8.03 -14.38
N PRO A 875 -40.76 -9.17 -14.02
CA PRO A 875 -42.16 -9.38 -14.31
C PRO A 875 -43.05 -8.60 -13.32
N ASN A 876 -44.26 -8.26 -13.73
CA ASN A 876 -45.24 -7.62 -12.85
C ASN A 876 -45.80 -8.59 -11.78
N GLU A 877 -46.66 -8.10 -10.88
CA GLU A 877 -47.30 -8.91 -9.82
C GLU A 877 -48.08 -10.14 -10.35
N THR A 878 -48.46 -10.13 -11.62
CA THR A 878 -49.15 -11.25 -12.28
C THR A 878 -48.23 -12.18 -13.07
N GLY A 879 -46.93 -11.89 -13.08
CA GLY A 879 -45.88 -12.65 -13.74
C GLY A 879 -45.60 -12.22 -15.18
N GLU A 880 -46.29 -11.23 -15.73
CA GLU A 880 -46.11 -10.80 -17.13
C GLU A 880 -44.91 -9.86 -17.25
N TYR A 881 -44.07 -10.04 -18.28
CA TYR A 881 -42.91 -9.19 -18.54
C TYR A 881 -42.80 -8.80 -20.02
N LEU A 882 -42.12 -7.68 -20.29
CA LEU A 882 -41.75 -7.18 -21.61
C LEU A 882 -40.35 -6.53 -21.55
N LEU A 883 -39.38 -7.10 -22.25
CA LEU A 883 -37.99 -6.67 -22.27
C LEU A 883 -37.59 -6.23 -23.69
N PRO A 884 -37.31 -4.94 -23.94
CA PRO A 884 -36.74 -4.49 -25.20
C PRO A 884 -35.27 -4.93 -25.32
N LEU A 885 -34.90 -5.47 -26.47
CA LEU A 885 -33.52 -5.91 -26.75
C LEU A 885 -33.07 -5.41 -28.13
N PRO A 886 -31.78 -5.06 -28.30
CA PRO A 886 -31.23 -4.77 -29.61
C PRO A 886 -31.43 -5.94 -30.57
N VAL A 887 -31.52 -5.69 -31.88
CA VAL A 887 -31.62 -6.77 -32.88
C VAL A 887 -30.38 -7.64 -32.84
N GLY A 888 -30.58 -8.95 -32.75
CA GLY A 888 -29.49 -9.91 -32.60
C GLY A 888 -29.89 -11.13 -31.79
N THR A 889 -28.93 -12.03 -31.60
CA THR A 889 -29.11 -13.21 -30.77
C THR A 889 -28.69 -12.90 -29.33
N HIS A 890 -29.60 -13.13 -28.40
CA HIS A 890 -29.44 -12.84 -26.98
C HIS A 890 -29.56 -14.12 -26.16
N THR A 891 -28.71 -14.25 -25.14
CA THR A 891 -28.93 -15.23 -24.07
C THR A 891 -29.65 -14.50 -22.95
N VAL A 892 -30.82 -15.00 -22.57
CA VAL A 892 -31.69 -14.41 -21.56
C VAL A 892 -31.76 -15.38 -20.39
N GLU A 893 -31.50 -14.86 -19.20
CA GLU A 893 -31.52 -15.60 -17.95
C GLU A 893 -32.64 -15.10 -17.04
N PHE A 894 -33.34 -16.03 -16.40
CA PHE A 894 -34.35 -15.79 -15.38
C PHE A 894 -33.83 -16.39 -14.08
N SER A 895 -33.70 -15.57 -13.05
CA SER A 895 -33.13 -16.00 -11.78
C SER A 895 -33.86 -15.37 -10.58
N LEU A 896 -33.91 -16.15 -9.51
CA LEU A 896 -34.37 -15.75 -8.19
C LEU A 896 -33.64 -16.59 -7.16
N VAL A 897 -33.12 -15.97 -6.09
CA VAL A 897 -32.35 -16.69 -5.06
C VAL A 897 -33.20 -17.81 -4.45
N GLY A 898 -32.62 -19.01 -4.35
CA GLY A 898 -33.30 -20.20 -3.85
C GLY A 898 -34.26 -20.87 -4.84
N TYR A 899 -34.26 -20.45 -6.10
CA TYR A 899 -34.95 -21.09 -7.20
C TYR A 899 -33.97 -21.53 -8.29
N GLU A 900 -34.41 -22.41 -9.18
CA GLU A 900 -33.64 -22.78 -10.36
C GLU A 900 -33.42 -21.58 -11.30
N THR A 901 -32.28 -21.57 -11.99
CA THR A 901 -31.99 -20.56 -13.01
C THR A 901 -32.36 -21.10 -14.39
N ILE A 902 -33.15 -20.35 -15.14
CA ILE A 902 -33.49 -20.71 -16.52
C ILE A 902 -32.73 -19.80 -17.48
N SER A 903 -31.97 -20.40 -18.39
CA SER A 903 -31.29 -19.68 -19.47
C SER A 903 -31.74 -20.17 -20.85
N THR A 904 -32.00 -19.24 -21.76
CA THR A 904 -32.46 -19.54 -23.12
C THR A 904 -31.82 -18.58 -24.14
N THR A 905 -31.72 -19.00 -25.40
CA THR A 905 -31.20 -18.16 -26.48
C THR A 905 -32.33 -17.75 -27.41
N ILE A 906 -32.48 -16.44 -27.61
CA ILE A 906 -33.58 -15.82 -28.35
C ILE A 906 -33.03 -14.94 -29.47
N GLU A 907 -33.62 -15.01 -30.66
CA GLU A 907 -33.29 -14.14 -31.79
C GLU A 907 -34.29 -12.99 -31.84
N ILE A 908 -33.80 -11.76 -31.72
CA ILE A 908 -34.59 -10.53 -31.72
C ILE A 908 -34.47 -9.88 -33.10
N VAL A 909 -35.62 -9.55 -33.69
CA VAL A 909 -35.76 -8.94 -35.02
C VAL A 909 -36.44 -7.58 -34.89
N THR A 910 -36.08 -6.62 -35.74
CA THR A 910 -36.57 -5.24 -35.66
C THR A 910 -38.10 -5.19 -35.63
N GLY A 911 -38.66 -4.55 -34.60
CA GLY A 911 -40.11 -4.34 -34.46
C GLY A 911 -40.95 -5.59 -34.14
N GLU A 912 -40.33 -6.78 -34.06
CA GLU A 912 -41.06 -8.00 -33.73
C GLU A 912 -41.06 -8.27 -32.22
N THR A 913 -42.15 -8.87 -31.72
CA THR A 913 -42.24 -9.41 -30.36
C THR A 913 -42.10 -10.93 -30.37
N VAL A 914 -41.10 -11.44 -29.67
CA VAL A 914 -40.87 -12.86 -29.42
C VAL A 914 -41.41 -13.21 -28.03
N THR A 915 -42.07 -14.36 -27.89
CA THR A 915 -42.65 -14.79 -26.61
C THR A 915 -41.91 -15.98 -26.00
N PHE A 916 -41.59 -15.92 -24.70
CA PHE A 916 -41.03 -17.02 -23.92
C PHE A 916 -41.63 -17.05 -22.51
N ASP A 917 -42.17 -18.19 -22.08
CA ASP A 917 -42.69 -18.35 -20.71
C ASP A 917 -41.66 -19.13 -19.87
N ALA A 918 -41.37 -18.64 -18.66
CA ALA A 918 -40.44 -19.23 -17.72
C ALA A 918 -41.18 -19.77 -16.47
N THR A 919 -40.69 -20.87 -15.91
CA THR A 919 -41.25 -21.45 -14.69
C THR A 919 -40.11 -21.87 -13.78
N LEU A 920 -39.90 -21.19 -12.65
CA LEU A 920 -38.80 -21.47 -11.74
C LEU A 920 -39.27 -22.34 -10.57
N ASN A 921 -38.62 -23.48 -10.39
CA ASN A 921 -38.84 -24.39 -9.26
C ASN A 921 -37.99 -24.01 -8.03
N TYR A 922 -38.61 -24.03 -6.86
CA TYR A 922 -37.93 -23.83 -5.58
C TYR A 922 -36.92 -24.94 -5.27
N LEU A 923 -35.72 -24.55 -4.84
CA LEU A 923 -34.62 -25.44 -4.47
C LEU A 923 -34.50 -25.49 -2.95
N GLU A 924 -34.93 -26.61 -2.34
CA GLU A 924 -34.98 -26.77 -0.88
C GLU A 924 -33.58 -26.59 -0.24
N PRO A 925 -33.40 -25.71 0.76
CA PRO A 925 -32.16 -25.66 1.52
C PRO A 925 -32.03 -26.88 2.45
N LEU A 926 -30.81 -27.15 2.92
CA LEU A 926 -30.57 -28.14 3.98
C LEU A 926 -31.29 -27.77 5.28
N GLU A 927 -31.58 -28.78 6.10
CA GLU A 927 -32.23 -28.60 7.39
C GLU A 927 -31.25 -28.80 8.56
N ASN A 928 -31.55 -28.18 9.70
CA ASN A 928 -30.91 -28.44 11.00
C ASN A 928 -29.37 -28.29 11.02
N LEU A 929 -28.82 -27.26 10.38
CA LEU A 929 -27.40 -26.94 10.50
C LEU A 929 -27.02 -26.76 11.98
N ALA A 930 -26.05 -27.53 12.46
CA ALA A 930 -25.60 -27.49 13.84
C ALA A 930 -24.08 -27.43 13.92
N LEU A 931 -23.58 -26.50 14.75
CA LEU A 931 -22.18 -26.34 15.08
C LEU A 931 -21.89 -26.92 16.48
N THR A 932 -20.90 -27.80 16.58
CA THR A 932 -20.39 -28.32 17.85
C THR A 932 -18.91 -28.05 18.01
N VAL A 933 -18.49 -27.63 19.21
CA VAL A 933 -17.11 -27.19 19.50
C VAL A 933 -16.51 -28.03 20.62
N SER A 934 -15.29 -28.52 20.42
CA SER A 934 -14.55 -29.30 21.43
C SER A 934 -13.07 -28.89 21.46
N GLY A 935 -12.70 -28.01 22.40
CA GLY A 935 -11.40 -27.34 22.38
C GLY A 935 -11.36 -26.34 21.24
N ASN A 936 -10.29 -26.37 20.43
CA ASN A 936 -10.13 -25.52 19.24
C ASN A 936 -10.57 -26.24 17.95
N ASN A 937 -11.52 -27.18 18.03
CA ASN A 937 -11.99 -27.94 16.89
C ASN A 937 -13.50 -27.70 16.69
N PHE A 938 -13.88 -27.36 15.47
CA PHE A 938 -15.26 -27.16 15.04
C PHE A 938 -15.76 -28.37 14.27
N ASN A 939 -17.01 -28.75 14.50
CA ASN A 939 -17.67 -29.82 13.77
C ASN A 939 -19.10 -29.39 13.40
N LEU A 940 -19.35 -29.31 12.09
CA LEU A 940 -20.65 -29.00 11.50
C LEU A 940 -21.34 -30.28 11.05
N ASN A 941 -22.64 -30.36 11.26
CA ASN A 941 -23.52 -31.38 10.70
C ASN A 941 -24.86 -30.78 10.28
N TRP A 942 -25.50 -31.38 9.28
CA TRP A 942 -26.82 -30.98 8.78
C TRP A 942 -27.60 -32.16 8.22
N ASP A 943 -28.90 -31.98 8.04
CA ASP A 943 -29.78 -32.94 7.37
C ASP A 943 -29.92 -32.59 5.89
N ALA A 944 -29.79 -33.61 5.03
CA ALA A 944 -29.98 -33.46 3.59
C ALA A 944 -31.46 -33.13 3.25
N PRO A 945 -31.71 -32.27 2.25
CA PRO A 945 -33.04 -32.02 1.68
C PRO A 945 -33.73 -33.31 1.17
N ASN A 946 -35.05 -33.24 0.91
CA ASN A 946 -35.81 -34.40 0.42
C ASN A 946 -35.60 -34.71 -1.08
N THR A 947 -34.78 -33.90 -1.75
CA THR A 947 -34.45 -33.92 -3.18
C THR A 947 -33.01 -34.38 -3.41
N ASP A 948 -32.68 -34.80 -4.64
CA ASP A 948 -31.35 -35.30 -4.98
C ASP A 948 -30.35 -34.11 -5.07
N VAL A 949 -29.65 -33.83 -3.98
CA VAL A 949 -28.55 -32.84 -3.90
C VAL A 949 -27.26 -33.43 -4.48
N LEU A 950 -26.51 -32.63 -5.25
CA LEU A 950 -25.20 -33.02 -5.78
C LEU A 950 -24.09 -32.89 -4.74
N ASN A 951 -24.00 -31.73 -4.09
CA ASN A 951 -23.00 -31.41 -3.07
C ASN A 951 -23.45 -30.20 -2.23
N TYR A 952 -22.65 -29.87 -1.23
CA TYR A 952 -22.85 -28.75 -0.31
C TYR A 952 -21.63 -27.84 -0.35
N LYS A 953 -21.87 -26.54 -0.42
CA LYS A 953 -20.84 -25.51 -0.29
C LYS A 953 -20.88 -24.93 1.12
N ILE A 954 -19.74 -24.97 1.81
CA ILE A 954 -19.60 -24.50 3.18
C ILE A 954 -18.91 -23.17 3.15
N PHE A 955 -19.55 -22.17 3.75
CA PHE A 955 -19.02 -20.83 3.88
C PHE A 955 -18.66 -20.57 5.34
N ARG A 956 -17.55 -19.88 5.55
CA ARG A 956 -17.10 -19.48 6.89
C ARG A 956 -16.65 -18.04 6.86
N SER A 957 -17.14 -17.27 7.82
CA SER A 957 -16.55 -16.01 8.25
C SER A 957 -15.75 -16.24 9.54
N TYR A 958 -14.57 -15.63 9.61
CA TYR A 958 -13.71 -15.63 10.80
C TYR A 958 -13.49 -14.20 11.27
N ASN A 959 -13.79 -13.95 12.55
CA ASN A 959 -14.06 -12.64 13.12
C ASN A 959 -15.10 -11.90 12.27
N ALA A 960 -14.73 -10.75 11.72
CA ALA A 960 -15.55 -9.99 10.79
C ALA A 960 -15.04 -10.07 9.35
N GLY A 961 -14.30 -11.12 8.98
CA GLY A 961 -13.96 -11.34 7.57
C GLY A 961 -15.18 -11.81 6.77
N ASP A 962 -15.15 -11.60 5.45
CA ASP A 962 -16.19 -12.08 4.54
C ASP A 962 -16.44 -13.59 4.67
N PHE A 963 -17.64 -14.01 4.32
CA PHE A 963 -17.92 -15.42 4.14
C PHE A 963 -17.15 -15.95 2.93
N ILE A 964 -16.10 -16.74 3.21
CA ILE A 964 -15.35 -17.44 2.16
C ILE A 964 -15.88 -18.86 2.00
N GLU A 965 -16.00 -19.32 0.75
CA GLU A 965 -16.23 -20.75 0.47
C GLU A 965 -14.99 -21.53 0.94
N ILE A 966 -15.10 -22.25 2.06
CA ILE A 966 -13.97 -23.00 2.62
C ILE A 966 -13.88 -24.42 2.08
N GLN A 967 -15.00 -25.00 1.67
CA GLN A 967 -15.05 -26.36 1.15
C GLN A 967 -16.35 -26.65 0.40
N THR A 968 -16.26 -27.48 -0.65
CA THR A 968 -17.38 -28.20 -1.26
C THR A 968 -17.31 -29.69 -0.85
N THR A 969 -18.44 -30.30 -0.47
CA THR A 969 -18.50 -31.70 -0.02
C THR A 969 -19.79 -32.42 -0.44
N GLU A 970 -19.74 -33.73 -0.70
CA GLU A 970 -20.93 -34.58 -0.88
C GLU A 970 -21.46 -35.12 0.47
N ASP A 971 -20.66 -35.01 1.54
CA ASP A 971 -21.02 -35.45 2.88
C ASP A 971 -21.91 -34.42 3.61
N THR A 972 -22.62 -34.87 4.65
CA THR A 972 -23.49 -34.04 5.51
C THR A 972 -22.80 -33.60 6.81
N GLU A 973 -21.48 -33.68 6.84
CA GLU A 973 -20.64 -33.27 7.97
C GLU A 973 -19.34 -32.61 7.50
N TYR A 974 -18.81 -31.70 8.31
CA TYR A 974 -17.53 -31.04 8.11
C TYR A 974 -16.82 -30.82 9.44
N SER A 975 -15.49 -30.91 9.46
CA SER A 975 -14.69 -30.67 10.66
C SER A 975 -13.46 -29.82 10.40
N GLU A 976 -13.26 -28.82 11.25
CA GLU A 976 -12.09 -27.95 11.29
C GLU A 976 -11.29 -28.22 12.58
N VAL A 977 -9.96 -28.26 12.52
CA VAL A 977 -9.09 -28.59 13.66
C VAL A 977 -8.04 -27.52 13.93
N ASN A 978 -7.75 -27.29 15.21
CA ASN A 978 -6.78 -26.28 15.69
C ASN A 978 -7.07 -24.85 15.21
N SER A 979 -8.35 -24.47 15.20
CA SER A 979 -8.77 -23.14 14.82
C SER A 979 -8.31 -22.08 15.84
N PRO A 980 -7.80 -20.92 15.39
CA PRO A 980 -7.38 -19.82 16.27
C PRO A 980 -8.56 -19.21 17.05
N SER A 981 -8.26 -18.47 18.13
CA SER A 981 -9.28 -17.78 18.91
C SER A 981 -9.91 -16.63 18.11
N GLY A 982 -11.24 -16.55 18.12
CA GLY A 982 -11.99 -15.57 17.36
C GLY A 982 -13.47 -15.95 17.20
N ASN A 983 -14.26 -15.07 16.60
CA ASN A 983 -15.65 -15.36 16.23
C ASN A 983 -15.68 -16.18 14.93
N TYR A 984 -16.54 -17.18 14.86
CA TYR A 984 -16.74 -17.98 13.67
C TYR A 984 -18.22 -18.02 13.34
N LYS A 985 -18.58 -17.66 12.11
CA LYS A 985 -19.93 -17.83 11.56
C LYS A 985 -19.85 -18.79 10.37
N TYR A 986 -20.83 -19.67 10.25
CA TYR A 986 -20.95 -20.61 9.14
C TYR A 986 -22.36 -20.62 8.58
N TYR A 987 -22.49 -20.72 7.27
CA TYR A 987 -23.70 -21.20 6.61
C TYR A 987 -23.32 -22.19 5.52
N VAL A 988 -24.30 -22.96 5.06
CA VAL A 988 -24.10 -23.97 4.02
C VAL A 988 -25.18 -23.82 2.95
N ILE A 989 -24.79 -23.99 1.69
CA ILE A 989 -25.69 -23.96 0.52
C ILE A 989 -25.77 -25.37 -0.08
N ALA A 990 -26.98 -25.84 -0.38
CA ALA A 990 -27.19 -27.08 -1.13
C ALA A 990 -27.15 -26.80 -2.64
N VAL A 991 -26.41 -27.63 -3.38
CA VAL A 991 -26.21 -27.48 -4.82
C VAL A 991 -26.91 -28.61 -5.59
N TYR A 992 -27.71 -28.22 -6.58
CA TYR A 992 -28.48 -29.08 -7.47
C TYR A 992 -27.92 -29.02 -8.90
N ASP A 993 -28.40 -29.90 -9.80
CA ASP A 993 -28.04 -29.84 -11.22
C ASP A 993 -28.53 -28.52 -11.88
N GLU A 994 -29.61 -27.96 -11.36
CA GLU A 994 -30.34 -26.81 -11.90
C GLU A 994 -30.03 -25.47 -11.22
N GLY A 995 -29.24 -25.47 -10.14
CA GLY A 995 -28.94 -24.24 -9.37
C GLY A 995 -28.53 -24.50 -7.93
N SER A 996 -28.64 -23.49 -7.09
CA SER A 996 -28.34 -23.57 -5.66
C SER A 996 -29.52 -23.14 -4.81
N SER A 997 -29.70 -23.75 -3.65
CA SER A 997 -30.69 -23.30 -2.67
C SER A 997 -30.35 -21.90 -2.14
N ALA A 998 -31.29 -21.29 -1.42
CA ALA A 998 -30.96 -20.20 -0.52
C ALA A 998 -29.95 -20.68 0.56
N PRO A 999 -29.16 -19.77 1.16
CA PRO A 999 -28.31 -20.10 2.30
C PRO A 999 -29.11 -20.72 3.45
N SER A 1000 -28.48 -21.63 4.19
CA SER A 1000 -29.01 -22.04 5.49
C SER A 1000 -29.00 -20.88 6.49
N GLU A 1001 -29.70 -21.06 7.61
CA GLU A 1001 -29.48 -20.23 8.79
C GLU A 1001 -28.00 -20.22 9.20
N ILE A 1002 -27.52 -19.08 9.68
CA ILE A 1002 -26.15 -18.92 10.16
C ILE A 1002 -26.01 -19.57 11.54
N VAL A 1003 -24.96 -20.36 11.73
CA VAL A 1003 -24.53 -20.86 13.03
C VAL A 1003 -23.21 -20.22 13.43
N GLU A 1004 -23.11 -19.79 14.67
CA GLU A 1004 -21.95 -19.03 15.15
C GLU A 1004 -21.36 -19.59 16.46
N ASN A 1005 -20.07 -19.33 16.66
CA ASN A 1005 -19.39 -19.59 17.92
C ASN A 1005 -18.17 -18.69 18.09
N ASN A 1006 -18.05 -18.07 19.27
CA ASN A 1006 -16.86 -17.32 19.65
C ASN A 1006 -15.90 -18.22 20.44
N LEU A 1007 -14.76 -18.54 19.83
CA LEU A 1007 -13.67 -19.27 20.46
C LEU A 1007 -12.81 -18.30 21.26
N LEU A 1008 -13.16 -18.13 22.53
CA LEU A 1008 -12.38 -17.32 23.47
C LEU A 1008 -11.00 -17.92 23.68
N ASP A 1009 -9.98 -17.06 23.73
CA ASP A 1009 -8.65 -17.46 24.18
C ASP A 1009 -8.80 -18.11 25.56
N SER A 1010 -8.34 -19.35 25.70
CA SER A 1010 -8.65 -20.13 26.90
C SER A 1010 -7.95 -19.49 28.10
N ASP A 1011 -8.77 -18.82 28.89
CA ASP A 1011 -8.52 -18.19 30.18
C ASP A 1011 -7.62 -19.08 31.08
N ASN A 1012 -6.31 -18.91 30.94
CA ASN A 1012 -5.34 -19.25 31.97
C ASN A 1012 -4.92 -17.92 32.58
N ALA A 1013 -5.50 -17.59 33.74
CA ALA A 1013 -4.96 -16.57 34.63
C ALA A 1013 -3.44 -16.72 34.69
N LEU A 1014 -2.72 -15.73 34.16
CA LEU A 1014 -1.26 -15.71 34.08
C LEU A 1014 -0.68 -15.81 35.49
N ILE A 1015 -0.29 -17.02 35.89
CA ILE A 1015 0.72 -17.20 36.93
C ILE A 1015 2.05 -16.82 36.25
N PRO A 1016 2.76 -15.78 36.70
CA PRO A 1016 4.08 -15.49 36.18
C PRO A 1016 4.94 -16.76 36.29
N LEU A 1017 5.50 -17.23 35.19
CA LEU A 1017 6.32 -18.45 35.21
C LEU A 1017 7.58 -18.25 36.07
N HIS A 1018 8.00 -16.99 36.27
CA HIS A 1018 9.18 -16.57 37.01
C HIS A 1018 8.92 -15.27 37.80
N THR A 1019 9.68 -15.08 38.88
CA THR A 1019 9.68 -13.85 39.68
C THR A 1019 10.67 -12.87 39.05
N SER A 1020 10.20 -11.68 38.62
CA SER A 1020 11.04 -10.71 37.90
C SER A 1020 10.80 -9.26 38.38
N LEU A 1021 11.83 -8.42 38.37
CA LEU A 1021 11.75 -6.97 38.57
C LEU A 1021 11.84 -6.29 37.20
N HIS A 1022 10.86 -5.47 36.83
CA HIS A 1022 10.81 -4.81 35.51
C HIS A 1022 11.39 -3.39 35.56
N ASN A 1023 11.58 -2.80 34.38
CA ASN A 1023 12.00 -1.39 34.25
C ASN A 1023 10.94 -0.45 34.83
N ASN A 1024 11.36 0.70 35.36
CA ASN A 1024 10.47 1.71 35.88
C ASN A 1024 10.04 2.65 34.74
N TYR A 1025 8.77 3.06 34.70
CA TYR A 1025 8.24 3.99 33.69
C TYR A 1025 7.42 5.12 34.33
N PRO A 1026 7.62 6.39 33.91
CA PRO A 1026 8.66 6.86 32.98
C PRO A 1026 10.09 6.73 33.55
N ASN A 1027 11.12 6.78 32.70
CA ASN A 1027 12.55 6.87 33.07
C ASN A 1027 13.34 7.54 31.92
N PRO A 1028 13.81 8.79 32.04
CA PRO A 1028 13.81 9.62 33.24
C PRO A 1028 12.39 10.03 33.70
N PHE A 1029 12.19 10.25 35.00
CA PHE A 1029 10.88 10.57 35.57
C PHE A 1029 10.86 11.90 36.34
N ASN A 1030 9.71 12.58 36.40
CA ASN A 1030 9.52 13.81 37.17
C ASN A 1030 8.09 13.97 37.73
N PRO A 1031 7.86 13.95 39.06
CA PRO A 1031 8.64 13.28 40.10
C PRO A 1031 8.14 11.85 40.35
N THR A 1032 7.21 11.33 39.53
CA THR A 1032 6.59 10.01 39.71
C THR A 1032 7.03 8.99 38.66
N THR A 1033 7.33 7.78 39.11
CA THR A 1033 7.61 6.61 38.26
C THR A 1033 6.95 5.38 38.85
N THR A 1034 6.57 4.45 37.97
CA THR A 1034 5.93 3.19 38.29
C THR A 1034 6.93 2.06 38.11
N ILE A 1035 7.09 1.22 39.12
CA ILE A 1035 7.97 0.05 39.13
C ILE A 1035 7.09 -1.19 39.12
N ASN A 1036 7.18 -1.98 38.05
CA ASN A 1036 6.47 -3.25 37.92
C ASN A 1036 7.35 -4.41 38.35
N TYR A 1037 6.76 -5.44 38.95
CA TYR A 1037 7.43 -6.73 39.22
C TYR A 1037 6.43 -7.89 39.18
N SER A 1038 6.90 -9.09 38.90
CA SER A 1038 6.11 -10.32 38.89
C SER A 1038 6.59 -11.29 39.98
N LEU A 1039 5.67 -12.11 40.49
CA LEU A 1039 5.94 -13.17 41.45
C LEU A 1039 5.39 -14.50 40.96
N LYS A 1040 6.27 -15.50 40.84
CA LYS A 1040 5.88 -16.88 40.51
C LYS A 1040 5.12 -17.58 41.63
N GLU A 1041 5.47 -17.26 42.87
CA GLU A 1041 4.90 -17.84 44.08
C GLU A 1041 4.78 -16.78 45.17
N ASN A 1042 3.86 -16.99 46.12
CA ASN A 1042 3.70 -16.12 47.28
C ASN A 1042 5.03 -15.91 47.99
N SER A 1043 5.42 -14.66 48.20
CA SER A 1043 6.71 -14.35 48.79
C SER A 1043 6.76 -13.04 49.56
N LYS A 1044 7.68 -12.99 50.53
CA LYS A 1044 8.05 -11.74 51.17
C LYS A 1044 8.88 -10.88 50.21
N VAL A 1045 8.30 -9.77 49.75
CA VAL A 1045 8.95 -8.81 48.86
C VAL A 1045 9.51 -7.64 49.66
N SER A 1046 10.74 -7.25 49.32
CA SER A 1046 11.35 -6.00 49.78
C SER A 1046 11.82 -5.19 48.57
N LEU A 1047 11.13 -4.10 48.26
CA LEU A 1047 11.49 -3.17 47.17
C LEU A 1047 11.96 -1.84 47.76
N ASN A 1048 13.24 -1.51 47.54
CA ASN A 1048 13.93 -0.38 48.18
C ASN A 1048 14.62 0.52 47.16
N ILE A 1049 14.61 1.83 47.42
CA ILE A 1049 15.31 2.85 46.61
C ILE A 1049 16.63 3.25 47.27
N TYR A 1050 17.69 3.37 46.47
CA TYR A 1050 19.04 3.76 46.87
C TYR A 1050 19.55 4.93 46.02
N ASN A 1051 20.41 5.78 46.60
CA ASN A 1051 21.15 6.79 45.85
C ASN A 1051 22.45 6.22 45.26
N ILE A 1052 23.17 7.01 44.47
CA ILE A 1052 24.46 6.62 43.86
C ILE A 1052 25.56 6.21 44.87
N LYS A 1053 25.42 6.57 46.14
CA LYS A 1053 26.35 6.17 47.23
C LYS A 1053 25.92 4.87 47.92
N GLY A 1054 24.91 4.17 47.39
CA GLY A 1054 24.33 2.97 47.99
C GLY A 1054 23.53 3.23 49.27
N GLN A 1055 23.20 4.48 49.59
CA GLN A 1055 22.42 4.80 50.79
C GLN A 1055 20.93 4.61 50.53
N LEU A 1056 20.22 3.97 51.45
CA LEU A 1056 18.78 3.77 51.38
C LEU A 1056 18.05 5.13 51.43
N VAL A 1057 17.23 5.39 50.42
CA VAL A 1057 16.42 6.60 50.24
C VAL A 1057 15.00 6.39 50.73
N LYS A 1058 14.37 5.27 50.32
CA LYS A 1058 12.99 4.94 50.67
C LYS A 1058 12.72 3.44 50.56
N LYS A 1059 11.91 2.90 51.46
CA LYS A 1059 11.29 1.58 51.28
C LYS A 1059 9.93 1.74 50.61
N LEU A 1060 9.70 1.04 49.51
CA LEU A 1060 8.42 1.07 48.81
C LEU A 1060 7.50 -0.08 49.24
N ILE A 1061 8.06 -1.28 49.41
CA ILE A 1061 7.37 -2.49 49.89
C ILE A 1061 8.29 -3.27 50.84
N ASP A 1062 7.73 -3.86 51.91
CA ASP A 1062 8.40 -4.78 52.85
C ASP A 1062 7.36 -5.71 53.51
N GLU A 1063 6.63 -6.49 52.72
CA GLU A 1063 5.51 -7.33 53.17
C GLU A 1063 5.36 -8.66 52.38
N GLU A 1064 4.44 -9.52 52.80
CA GLU A 1064 4.08 -10.76 52.08
C GLU A 1064 3.12 -10.42 50.93
N VAL A 1065 3.49 -10.80 49.71
CA VAL A 1065 2.75 -10.49 48.48
C VAL A 1065 2.40 -11.82 47.78
N ASN A 1066 1.18 -11.93 47.25
CA ASN A 1066 0.73 -13.13 46.54
C ASN A 1066 1.42 -13.28 45.17
N ASP A 1067 1.40 -14.47 44.58
CA ASP A 1067 1.79 -14.70 43.19
C ASP A 1067 0.97 -13.82 42.22
N GLY A 1068 1.56 -13.45 41.08
CA GLY A 1068 0.97 -12.54 40.10
C GLY A 1068 1.86 -11.34 39.74
N PHE A 1069 1.32 -10.45 38.91
CA PHE A 1069 1.95 -9.18 38.54
C PHE A 1069 1.59 -8.07 39.55
N HIS A 1070 2.55 -7.21 39.85
CA HIS A 1070 2.45 -6.18 40.88
C HIS A 1070 3.06 -4.86 40.41
N THR A 1071 2.48 -3.76 40.91
CA THR A 1071 2.85 -2.41 40.52
C THR A 1071 3.06 -1.53 41.74
N VAL A 1072 4.13 -0.74 41.75
CA VAL A 1072 4.49 0.16 42.86
C VAL A 1072 4.94 1.51 42.35
N VAL A 1073 4.31 2.58 42.83
CA VAL A 1073 4.64 3.95 42.44
C VAL A 1073 5.62 4.58 43.41
N TRP A 1074 6.72 5.16 42.89
CA TRP A 1074 7.59 6.06 43.63
C TRP A 1074 7.38 7.50 43.19
N ASN A 1075 7.15 8.40 44.15
CA ASN A 1075 6.87 9.82 43.92
C ASN A 1075 8.06 10.75 44.17
N GLY A 1076 9.29 10.24 44.02
CA GLY A 1076 10.51 11.05 44.16
C GLY A 1076 10.72 11.64 45.55
N LYS A 1077 10.17 11.01 46.60
CA LYS A 1077 10.33 11.42 48.00
C LYS A 1077 11.16 10.40 48.79
N ASP A 1078 11.95 10.90 49.75
CA ASP A 1078 12.65 10.10 50.75
C ASP A 1078 11.70 9.58 51.85
N GLU A 1079 12.22 8.77 52.78
CA GLU A 1079 11.50 8.23 53.94
C GLU A 1079 10.91 9.32 54.86
N SER A 1080 11.46 10.54 54.84
CA SER A 1080 10.96 11.69 55.62
C SER A 1080 9.92 12.52 54.86
N GLY A 1081 9.51 12.09 53.66
CA GLY A 1081 8.54 12.77 52.80
C GLY A 1081 9.11 13.98 52.05
N ARG A 1082 10.44 14.17 52.05
CA ARG A 1082 11.10 15.27 51.33
C ARG A 1082 11.45 14.84 49.92
N GLN A 1083 11.34 15.76 48.97
CA GLN A 1083 11.68 15.51 47.58
C GLN A 1083 13.19 15.28 47.43
N VAL A 1084 13.58 14.26 46.68
CA VAL A 1084 14.99 13.95 46.43
C VAL A 1084 15.52 14.79 45.25
N SER A 1085 16.84 14.94 45.14
CA SER A 1085 17.45 15.74 44.06
C SER A 1085 17.37 15.03 42.71
N SER A 1086 17.41 15.76 41.60
CA SER A 1086 17.66 15.15 40.27
C SER A 1086 18.94 14.33 40.30
N GLY A 1087 18.97 13.23 39.56
CA GLY A 1087 20.13 12.35 39.47
C GLY A 1087 19.76 10.88 39.36
N VAL A 1088 20.79 10.04 39.40
CA VAL A 1088 20.64 8.58 39.28
C VAL A 1088 20.30 7.96 40.63
N TYR A 1089 19.28 7.11 40.62
CA TYR A 1089 18.87 6.27 41.73
C TYR A 1089 18.80 4.81 41.27
N PHE A 1090 18.82 3.91 42.24
CA PHE A 1090 18.68 2.48 42.00
C PHE A 1090 17.51 1.94 42.80
N TYR A 1091 16.70 1.07 42.22
CA TYR A 1091 15.70 0.32 42.95
C TYR A 1091 16.08 -1.15 42.96
N ARG A 1092 15.95 -1.80 44.12
CA ARG A 1092 16.34 -3.18 44.34
C ARG A 1092 15.19 -3.96 44.94
N MET A 1093 14.83 -5.05 44.29
CA MET A 1093 13.87 -6.03 44.80
C MET A 1093 14.60 -7.21 45.42
N LYS A 1094 14.09 -7.70 46.56
CA LYS A 1094 14.37 -9.04 47.07
C LYS A 1094 13.07 -9.82 47.19
N ALA A 1095 13.03 -11.04 46.66
CA ALA A 1095 11.88 -11.93 46.72
C ALA A 1095 12.32 -13.40 46.80
N CYS A 1096 11.42 -14.32 47.17
CA CYS A 1096 11.61 -15.78 47.19
C CYS A 1096 12.86 -16.27 47.96
N GLY A 1097 13.37 -15.46 48.89
CA GLY A 1097 14.59 -15.74 49.68
C GLY A 1097 15.91 -15.74 48.91
N ARG A 1098 15.89 -15.78 47.56
CA ARG A 1098 17.09 -15.83 46.70
C ARG A 1098 17.09 -14.83 45.54
N TYR A 1099 15.91 -14.38 45.09
CA TYR A 1099 15.84 -13.42 43.98
C TYR A 1099 16.29 -12.05 44.46
N ILE A 1100 17.31 -11.48 43.82
CA ILE A 1100 17.78 -10.11 44.04
C ILE A 1100 18.01 -9.48 42.67
N SER A 1101 17.26 -8.43 42.35
CA SER A 1101 17.46 -7.66 41.12
C SER A 1101 17.55 -6.18 41.44
N THR A 1102 18.46 -5.47 40.77
CA THR A 1102 18.67 -4.02 40.91
C THR A 1102 18.61 -3.37 39.54
N LYS A 1103 17.82 -2.29 39.41
CA LYS A 1103 17.70 -1.52 38.17
C LYS A 1103 17.91 -0.03 38.43
N LYS A 1104 18.30 0.70 37.37
CA LYS A 1104 18.68 2.12 37.40
C LYS A 1104 17.51 3.00 36.97
N MET A 1105 17.30 4.11 37.67
CA MET A 1105 16.33 5.15 37.29
C MET A 1105 16.94 6.55 37.40
N ILE A 1106 16.48 7.47 36.56
CA ILE A 1106 16.95 8.85 36.45
C ILE A 1106 15.81 9.77 36.85
N MET A 1107 15.98 10.55 37.91
CA MET A 1107 15.02 11.57 38.32
C MET A 1107 15.39 12.91 37.69
N LEU A 1108 14.44 13.52 36.97
CA LEU A 1108 14.50 14.90 36.54
C LEU A 1108 13.66 15.77 37.48
N LYS A 1109 14.01 17.05 37.58
CA LYS A 1109 13.28 18.02 38.40
C LYS A 1109 12.51 18.98 37.51
#